data_AF-A0A0D0BJ77-F1
#
_entry.id   AF-A0A0D0BJ77-F1
#
_cell.length_a   1.000
_cell.length_b   1.000
_cell.length_c   1.000
_cell.angle_alpha   90.00
_cell.angle_beta   90.00
_cell.angle_gamma   90.00
#
_symmetry.space_group_name_H-M   'P 1'
#
loop_
_entity.id
_entity.type
_entity.pdbx_description
1 polymer ?
#
loop_
_entity_poly.entity_id
_entity_poly.type
_entity_poly.pdbx_seq_one_letter_code
_entity_poly.pdbx_strand_id
1 'polypeptide(L)'
;MNGVRKLWGGGSSSANSPTALTPGPATPVTPISPASPTTPSSESSPHTITPGLFIKKNKKQSSVATISDAGNGNDINGSDRPASAASSRVTSPLRKPVPTPTPVPGPSSPRILPPLRLRTSTASEWKRTSGLLNIRDDLLMSLLTSEAVVESRECEILSGEEVEELKKEHQILKIRLAAAQRKLKLETKIRDAALSLSKVNIAHKKVSKATDDQLDAAERRVNAAQTELWRVSERTSEVERKLLEHRTGVLGFSVAKMERKMTPSGDASGLNTPSRSLAFNSVATTTSPPPKARFDGAHLFAGHADAQIPKAPPSLDDVVALEDKLRAATDALSVANQKQAEMARELSHLRLEKEQVETTMGMELQTAEETVAALEQELPRFEELNVKCQELLEERAQWEKDKTQLAAREKEVERLERRLEVLEEQSGEATQMERALSDLQAKCDAELRTKDEVIATLKTEWEDAKEEWEAEKAVMEEDKLAELGALRDELDDAREEWEAEKAVMEKDKLAELGALRDEIEDAREEWVAEKAVIEEDKLAKLGALRNELEDSREEWEAERTVMEENKSTELGALQDELNDARASGDARAELDEAAEALRTVMQLHGIQISSDTSLQGLLASVASHLETLSAVLQGHSDRHARLADELRVHMEKNATLSKDLDAIRLERDNAQVEVQSLESRIKELIDTPSIPTGPPVEYTGEAADIIAILQPIWNILPAPELRASKLNSKRHLRNPSMISNTGRSSPSPSKSTLSDMDVRALKSLYDVRSQPPLTPTSTTSPPLPDHIKGTFSVEAFVSRIQALIIDDRALIERLIRFAQAHDLLKKNAERAQKLAQDSNTALETYQRQVSTLERQNASLVSKQNALMDEIRDLQDAIERAVSESREMEMHAADQAETCRQLTEANSSLSAKMLTLAEEAALAPEKVRKQLEGQLAECTEALRKAREEVDGMRMSEQTQRIALLDELNSMQTENGNLRAQLRARK
;
A
#
# COMPACT_ATOMS: atom_id res chain seq x y z
N MET A 1 10.07 22.03 55.01
CA MET A 1 9.93 23.36 55.67
C MET A 1 9.55 24.40 54.62
N ASN A 2 8.54 25.23 54.92
CA ASN A 2 8.23 26.58 54.40
C ASN A 2 8.42 26.89 52.88
N GLY A 3 7.38 27.24 52.10
CA GLY A 3 5.94 27.16 52.38
C GLY A 3 4.99 28.04 51.53
N VAL A 4 3.75 27.54 51.37
CA VAL A 4 2.45 28.25 51.43
C VAL A 4 2.09 29.35 50.40
N ARG A 5 1.11 29.03 49.54
CA ARG A 5 -0.27 29.63 49.44
C ARG A 5 -1.14 28.74 48.53
N LYS A 6 -2.27 28.16 48.98
CA LYS A 6 -3.64 28.74 49.20
C LYS A 6 -4.35 29.14 47.89
N LEU A 7 -5.65 28.90 47.64
CA LEU A 7 -6.77 28.15 48.31
C LEU A 7 -7.90 28.07 47.22
N TRP A 8 -8.66 27.01 46.92
CA TRP A 8 -9.58 26.08 47.65
C TRP A 8 -10.99 26.62 48.00
N GLY A 9 -11.99 25.72 47.94
CA GLY A 9 -13.44 25.92 48.22
C GLY A 9 -14.34 25.84 46.98
N GLY A 10 -15.47 25.11 46.92
CA GLY A 10 -16.16 24.17 47.85
C GLY A 10 -17.61 23.93 47.35
N GLY A 11 -18.42 22.92 47.74
CA GLY A 11 -18.26 21.74 48.61
C GLY A 11 -19.60 20.96 48.76
N SER A 12 -19.58 19.76 49.39
CA SER A 12 -20.71 18.86 49.77
C SER A 12 -21.62 18.31 48.63
N SER A 13 -22.47 17.27 48.78
CA SER A 13 -22.94 16.48 49.96
C SER A 13 -23.16 14.98 49.60
N SER A 14 -23.56 14.12 50.56
CA SER A 14 -23.47 12.64 50.47
C SER A 14 -24.80 11.84 50.53
N ALA A 15 -24.72 10.57 50.09
CA ALA A 15 -25.48 9.32 50.40
C ALA A 15 -27.00 9.31 50.73
N ASN A 16 -27.75 8.34 50.13
CA ASN A 16 -28.35 7.19 50.85
C ASN A 16 -29.19 6.20 49.99
N SER A 17 -29.47 5.02 50.57
CA SER A 17 -30.40 3.93 50.17
C SER A 17 -31.26 3.53 51.41
N PRO A 18 -32.19 2.52 51.47
CA PRO A 18 -32.64 1.49 50.48
C PRO A 18 -34.18 1.17 50.47
N THR A 19 -34.59 0.01 49.90
CA THR A 19 -35.86 -0.78 50.13
C THR A 19 -37.25 -0.24 49.65
N ALA A 20 -38.29 -1.03 49.27
CA ALA A 20 -38.43 -2.44 48.80
C ALA A 20 -39.86 -2.79 48.24
N LEU A 21 -40.01 -4.01 47.64
CA LEU A 21 -41.20 -4.89 47.45
C LEU A 21 -42.22 -4.77 46.25
N THR A 22 -42.26 -5.89 45.50
CA THR A 22 -43.26 -6.70 44.70
C THR A 22 -44.79 -6.62 44.96
N PRO A 23 -45.71 -7.35 44.24
CA PRO A 23 -45.59 -8.40 43.16
C PRO A 23 -46.38 -8.04 41.85
N GLY A 24 -46.52 -8.78 40.72
CA GLY A 24 -46.50 -10.19 40.24
C GLY A 24 -47.60 -10.35 39.14
N PRO A 25 -47.87 -11.49 38.43
CA PRO A 25 -47.20 -12.80 38.33
C PRO A 25 -47.08 -13.45 36.90
N ALA A 26 -46.38 -14.61 36.81
CA ALA A 26 -46.62 -15.82 35.98
C ALA A 26 -46.52 -15.89 34.39
N THR A 27 -45.37 -16.37 33.88
CA THR A 27 -45.06 -17.74 33.30
C THR A 27 -46.07 -18.57 32.45
N PRO A 28 -45.70 -19.66 31.66
CA PRO A 28 -44.36 -20.20 31.24
C PRO A 28 -44.25 -20.85 29.79
N VAL A 29 -43.11 -21.55 29.55
CA VAL A 29 -42.76 -22.68 28.61
C VAL A 29 -42.49 -22.47 27.09
N THR A 30 -41.53 -23.28 26.61
CA THR A 30 -41.07 -23.57 25.22
C THR A 30 -41.55 -24.99 24.79
N PRO A 31 -41.03 -25.72 23.75
CA PRO A 31 -40.23 -25.39 22.54
C PRO A 31 -40.87 -25.99 21.24
N ILE A 32 -40.05 -26.25 20.19
CA ILE A 32 -40.17 -27.24 19.07
C ILE A 32 -40.15 -26.64 17.63
N SER A 33 -39.43 -27.33 16.74
CA SER A 33 -39.34 -27.17 15.27
C SER A 33 -39.64 -28.54 14.62
N PRO A 34 -40.00 -28.72 13.31
CA PRO A 34 -39.16 -28.28 12.18
C PRO A 34 -39.86 -28.03 10.80
N ALA A 35 -39.01 -27.89 9.76
CA ALA A 35 -39.23 -28.23 8.34
C ALA A 35 -39.78 -27.19 7.33
N SER A 36 -39.30 -27.36 6.10
CA SER A 36 -39.42 -26.52 4.88
C SER A 36 -40.49 -27.10 3.92
N PRO A 37 -40.64 -26.68 2.62
CA PRO A 37 -39.97 -25.61 1.84
C PRO A 37 -40.92 -24.73 0.99
N THR A 38 -40.38 -23.80 0.19
CA THR A 38 -40.65 -23.57 -1.26
C THR A 38 -40.12 -22.20 -1.72
N THR A 39 -39.69 -22.09 -2.99
CA THR A 39 -39.19 -20.89 -3.69
C THR A 39 -40.05 -20.63 -4.96
N PRO A 40 -39.79 -19.64 -5.85
CA PRO A 40 -38.94 -18.43 -5.80
C PRO A 40 -39.73 -17.13 -6.14
N SER A 41 -39.07 -15.95 -6.19
CA SER A 41 -39.01 -15.05 -7.37
C SER A 41 -38.45 -13.63 -7.11
N SER A 42 -37.76 -13.09 -8.12
CA SER A 42 -37.63 -11.68 -8.55
C SER A 42 -37.35 -10.53 -7.56
N GLU A 43 -36.23 -9.83 -7.83
CA GLU A 43 -36.10 -8.36 -7.93
C GLU A 43 -36.39 -7.44 -6.73
N SER A 44 -35.33 -6.88 -6.14
CA SER A 44 -35.04 -5.42 -6.24
C SER A 44 -33.72 -5.05 -5.54
N SER A 45 -33.07 -3.96 -5.97
CA SER A 45 -31.79 -3.48 -5.41
C SER A 45 -31.99 -2.48 -4.27
N PRO A 46 -31.29 -2.61 -3.14
CA PRO A 46 -31.19 -1.55 -2.14
C PRO A 46 -29.95 -0.68 -2.35
N HIS A 47 -30.13 0.64 -2.48
CA HIS A 47 -29.07 1.60 -2.16
C HIS A 47 -29.01 1.77 -0.64
N THR A 48 -27.90 1.38 -0.01
CA THR A 48 -27.64 1.69 1.41
C THR A 48 -26.23 2.26 1.56
N ILE A 49 -26.12 3.44 2.18
CA ILE A 49 -24.86 4.15 2.40
C ILE A 49 -24.17 3.61 3.66
N THR A 50 -22.90 3.21 3.53
CA THR A 50 -22.12 2.66 4.64
C THR A 50 -21.56 3.77 5.55
N PRO A 51 -21.81 3.75 6.87
CA PRO A 51 -21.13 4.66 7.81
C PRO A 51 -19.68 4.22 8.03
N GLY A 52 -18.73 5.17 7.92
CA GLY A 52 -17.30 4.90 8.07
C GLY A 52 -16.83 4.87 9.53
N LEU A 53 -16.07 3.84 9.90
CA LEU A 53 -15.43 3.74 11.22
C LEU A 53 -14.17 4.62 11.29
N PHE A 54 -14.08 5.49 12.30
CA PHE A 54 -12.83 6.18 12.66
C PHE A 54 -12.15 5.44 13.81
N ILE A 55 -10.92 4.94 13.60
CA ILE A 55 -10.02 4.52 14.67
C ILE A 55 -8.68 5.24 14.50
N LYS A 56 -8.20 5.86 15.59
CA LYS A 56 -6.97 6.66 15.63
C LYS A 56 -5.74 5.76 15.59
N LYS A 57 -4.74 6.09 14.78
CA LYS A 57 -3.42 5.45 14.81
C LYS A 57 -2.42 6.29 15.61
N ASN A 58 -2.26 5.96 16.90
CA ASN A 58 -1.17 6.50 17.69
C ASN A 58 0.18 6.02 17.15
N LYS A 59 1.21 6.88 17.24
CA LYS A 59 2.59 6.54 16.90
C LYS A 59 3.51 7.17 17.95
N LYS A 60 3.97 6.39 18.92
CA LYS A 60 5.12 6.78 19.76
C LYS A 60 6.38 6.80 18.90
N GLN A 61 7.29 7.72 19.21
CA GLN A 61 8.69 7.67 18.80
C GLN A 61 9.50 7.03 19.93
N SER A 62 10.61 6.41 19.59
CA SER A 62 11.77 6.24 20.47
C SER A 62 13.00 6.74 19.70
N SER A 63 13.90 7.43 20.40
CA SER A 63 15.14 7.96 19.84
C SER A 63 16.07 8.42 20.97
N VAL A 64 17.13 7.67 21.24
CA VAL A 64 18.26 8.11 22.08
C VAL A 64 19.55 7.61 21.46
N ALA A 65 20.45 8.53 21.15
CA ALA A 65 21.87 8.29 20.94
C ALA A 65 22.59 9.62 21.24
N THR A 66 23.24 9.70 22.40
CA THR A 66 23.87 10.94 22.89
C THR A 66 25.38 10.83 22.75
N ILE A 67 26.01 11.79 22.06
CA ILE A 67 27.45 12.05 22.14
C ILE A 67 27.64 13.56 22.32
N SER A 68 28.54 13.94 23.21
CA SER A 68 28.72 15.30 23.72
C SER A 68 29.98 15.99 23.19
N ASP A 69 29.80 17.25 22.80
CA ASP A 69 30.63 18.43 23.09
C ASP A 69 32.17 18.30 23.27
N ALA A 70 32.90 19.04 22.44
CA ALA A 70 34.20 19.66 22.74
C ALA A 70 34.45 20.83 21.76
N GLY A 71 34.93 21.98 22.24
CA GLY A 71 34.94 23.24 21.48
C GLY A 71 36.31 23.82 21.05
N ASN A 72 36.31 24.55 19.94
CA ASN A 72 37.23 25.63 19.54
C ASN A 72 36.74 26.23 18.20
N GLY A 73 36.98 27.49 17.82
CA GLY A 73 37.59 28.60 18.57
C GLY A 73 38.14 29.71 17.64
N ASN A 74 37.80 30.96 17.94
CA ASN A 74 38.40 32.23 17.45
C ASN A 74 37.94 32.85 16.10
N ASP A 75 37.89 34.19 16.10
CA ASP A 75 37.34 35.10 15.07
C ASP A 75 38.41 35.77 14.17
N ILE A 76 37.99 36.59 13.19
CA ILE A 76 38.27 38.07 13.08
C ILE A 76 37.97 38.64 11.67
N ASN A 77 37.14 39.71 11.62
CA ASN A 77 36.96 40.75 10.59
C ASN A 77 36.66 40.39 9.10
N GLY A 78 36.02 41.28 8.31
CA GLY A 78 35.57 42.65 8.60
C GLY A 78 34.56 43.23 7.59
N SER A 79 34.10 44.45 7.86
CA SER A 79 33.06 45.19 7.12
C SER A 79 33.54 45.77 5.78
N ASP A 80 32.69 45.78 4.74
CA ASP A 80 32.11 47.05 4.24
C ASP A 80 30.97 46.91 3.21
N ARG A 81 30.31 48.05 2.94
CA ARG A 81 28.98 48.25 2.31
C ARG A 81 28.99 49.63 1.60
N PRO A 82 27.97 50.07 0.83
CA PRO A 82 26.75 49.41 0.36
C PRO A 82 26.45 49.68 -1.16
N ALA A 83 25.18 49.51 -1.55
CA ALA A 83 24.50 50.01 -2.77
C ALA A 83 24.83 49.29 -4.12
N SER A 84 23.86 49.00 -5.00
CA SER A 84 22.39 49.14 -4.88
C SER A 84 21.60 48.21 -5.82
N ALA A 85 20.29 48.15 -5.56
CA ALA A 85 19.16 47.56 -6.30
C ALA A 85 19.22 47.48 -7.85
N ALA A 86 18.40 46.68 -8.56
CA ALA A 86 17.60 45.49 -8.22
C ALA A 86 16.97 44.89 -9.51
N SER A 87 16.57 43.61 -9.48
CA SER A 87 15.52 42.93 -10.28
C SER A 87 15.15 43.46 -11.69
N SER A 88 15.29 42.62 -12.73
CA SER A 88 14.10 42.11 -13.45
C SER A 88 14.38 41.07 -14.56
N ARG A 89 13.29 40.38 -14.91
CA ARG A 89 13.10 39.19 -15.75
C ARG A 89 13.13 39.43 -17.29
N VAL A 90 13.63 38.41 -18.02
CA VAL A 90 12.98 37.72 -19.19
C VAL A 90 13.06 38.30 -20.64
N THR A 91 13.18 37.36 -21.60
CA THR A 91 12.97 37.39 -23.08
C THR A 91 14.03 37.91 -24.08
N SER A 92 13.91 37.41 -25.32
CA SER A 92 14.79 37.52 -26.53
C SER A 92 14.05 38.29 -27.68
N PRO A 93 14.39 38.27 -29.01
CA PRO A 93 15.58 37.79 -29.78
C PRO A 93 16.06 38.66 -31.04
N LEU A 94 17.15 38.20 -31.73
CA LEU A 94 17.30 38.07 -33.23
C LEU A 94 18.09 39.09 -34.15
N ARG A 95 18.97 38.51 -35.02
CA ARG A 95 19.47 38.91 -36.39
C ARG A 95 20.80 39.74 -36.62
N LYS A 96 21.25 39.81 -37.90
CA LYS A 96 22.64 40.03 -38.47
C LYS A 96 22.69 41.26 -39.47
N PRO A 97 23.72 41.58 -40.34
CA PRO A 97 25.05 40.95 -40.69
C PRO A 97 26.31 41.81 -41.17
N VAL A 98 27.53 41.21 -41.19
CA VAL A 98 28.68 41.40 -42.21
C VAL A 98 29.43 42.78 -42.21
N PRO A 99 30.67 43.04 -42.79
CA PRO A 99 31.67 42.28 -43.63
C PRO A 99 33.13 42.18 -43.05
N THR A 100 34.21 42.34 -43.88
CA THR A 100 35.68 42.17 -43.63
C THR A 100 36.58 43.13 -44.48
N PRO A 101 37.92 43.29 -44.23
CA PRO A 101 38.99 42.45 -44.86
C PRO A 101 40.25 42.13 -43.96
N THR A 102 41.33 41.57 -44.53
CA THR A 102 42.51 40.90 -43.87
C THR A 102 43.87 41.59 -44.25
N PRO A 103 45.15 41.06 -44.32
CA PRO A 103 45.74 39.68 -44.20
C PRO A 103 47.18 39.45 -43.56
N VAL A 104 47.47 38.20 -43.09
CA VAL A 104 48.61 37.25 -43.42
C VAL A 104 50.11 37.73 -43.39
N PRO A 105 51.08 37.02 -42.72
CA PRO A 105 51.55 35.66 -43.04
C PRO A 105 51.82 34.65 -41.89
N GLY A 106 52.04 33.37 -42.25
CA GLY A 106 52.17 32.20 -41.35
C GLY A 106 53.61 31.61 -41.22
N PRO A 107 53.79 30.28 -41.05
CA PRO A 107 53.07 29.23 -41.79
C PRO A 107 52.37 28.12 -40.95
N SER A 108 51.49 27.38 -41.63
CA SER A 108 51.04 26.00 -41.32
C SER A 108 50.62 25.62 -39.88
N SER A 109 49.35 25.58 -39.47
CA SER A 109 48.11 26.34 -39.75
C SER A 109 46.92 25.49 -39.21
N PRO A 110 45.93 26.00 -38.44
CA PRO A 110 45.24 25.17 -37.43
C PRO A 110 43.69 25.29 -37.33
N ARG A 111 43.11 24.62 -36.31
CA ARG A 111 41.94 25.02 -35.49
C ARG A 111 40.56 25.20 -36.16
N ILE A 112 39.54 24.48 -35.64
CA ILE A 112 38.11 24.85 -35.74
C ILE A 112 37.38 24.58 -34.40
N LEU A 113 36.56 25.54 -33.93
CA LEU A 113 35.50 25.41 -32.91
C LEU A 113 34.49 26.57 -33.07
N PRO A 114 33.30 26.56 -32.41
CA PRO A 114 32.49 25.38 -32.06
C PRO A 114 31.09 25.15 -32.76
N PRO A 115 29.96 25.86 -32.49
CA PRO A 115 28.70 25.14 -32.18
C PRO A 115 27.41 25.57 -32.91
N LEU A 116 26.43 24.66 -33.02
CA LEU A 116 24.99 24.94 -32.82
C LEU A 116 24.13 23.67 -32.64
N ARG A 117 22.90 23.84 -32.13
CA ARG A 117 21.96 22.76 -31.77
C ARG A 117 21.16 22.21 -32.97
N LEU A 118 21.10 20.89 -33.12
CA LEU A 118 19.83 20.15 -33.30
C LEU A 118 19.62 19.36 -32.00
N ARG A 119 18.50 19.48 -31.27
CA ARG A 119 17.14 19.04 -31.61
C ARG A 119 17.07 17.51 -31.82
N THR A 120 16.91 16.80 -30.71
CA THR A 120 16.73 15.35 -30.64
C THR A 120 15.41 14.90 -31.27
N SER A 121 15.49 14.11 -32.34
CA SER A 121 14.42 13.22 -32.78
C SER A 121 15.07 11.99 -33.40
N THR A 122 14.89 10.83 -32.76
CA THR A 122 15.40 9.54 -33.22
C THR A 122 14.70 9.12 -34.51
N ALA A 123 15.33 9.40 -35.64
CA ALA A 123 15.00 8.80 -36.93
C ALA A 123 16.22 8.00 -37.36
N SER A 124 16.16 6.68 -37.23
CA SER A 124 17.28 5.79 -37.53
C SER A 124 17.73 5.95 -38.98
N GLU A 125 19.03 6.10 -39.20
CA GLU A 125 19.59 6.11 -40.55
C GLU A 125 19.31 4.76 -41.22
N TRP A 126 18.40 4.73 -42.18
CA TRP A 126 18.33 3.64 -43.16
C TRP A 126 19.57 3.77 -44.06
N LYS A 127 20.67 3.20 -43.55
CA LYS A 127 21.97 3.07 -44.19
C LYS A 127 21.77 2.55 -45.60
N ARG A 128 21.88 3.43 -46.60
CA ARG A 128 21.59 3.11 -48.00
C ARG A 128 22.63 2.09 -48.48
N THR A 129 22.26 0.82 -48.58
CA THR A 129 23.11 -0.31 -49.00
C THR A 129 23.36 -0.31 -50.51
N SER A 130 23.80 0.82 -51.05
CA SER A 130 24.22 0.95 -52.44
C SER A 130 25.70 0.56 -52.59
N GLY A 131 25.96 -0.75 -52.52
CA GLY A 131 27.26 -1.36 -52.74
C GLY A 131 27.10 -2.69 -53.47
N LEU A 132 27.04 -2.64 -54.80
CA LEU A 132 26.74 -3.76 -55.71
C LEU A 132 25.52 -4.61 -55.28
N LEU A 133 24.31 -4.14 -55.61
CA LEU A 133 23.23 -5.09 -55.88
C LEU A 133 23.66 -5.97 -57.05
N ASN A 134 23.56 -7.29 -56.89
CA ASN A 134 23.87 -8.22 -57.95
C ASN A 134 22.78 -8.10 -59.04
N ILE A 135 23.09 -8.35 -60.31
CA ILE A 135 22.05 -8.29 -61.38
C ILE A 135 20.91 -9.29 -61.10
N ARG A 136 21.23 -10.37 -60.38
CA ARG A 136 20.28 -11.34 -59.82
C ARG A 136 19.33 -10.72 -58.80
N ASP A 137 19.81 -9.81 -57.95
CA ASP A 137 19.07 -9.22 -56.84
C ASP A 137 18.17 -8.08 -57.35
N ASP A 138 18.63 -7.32 -58.35
CA ASP A 138 17.79 -6.37 -59.10
C ASP A 138 16.67 -7.10 -59.86
N LEU A 139 16.96 -8.25 -60.49
CA LEU A 139 15.95 -9.09 -61.14
C LEU A 139 14.96 -9.69 -60.12
N LEU A 140 15.44 -10.13 -58.95
CA LEU A 140 14.60 -10.63 -57.86
C LEU A 140 13.74 -9.51 -57.26
N MET A 141 14.29 -8.32 -57.06
CA MET A 141 13.55 -7.15 -56.59
C MET A 141 12.50 -6.71 -57.61
N SER A 142 12.82 -6.76 -58.91
CA SER A 142 11.86 -6.51 -59.99
C SER A 142 10.77 -7.58 -60.04
N LEU A 143 11.10 -8.85 -59.81
CA LEU A 143 10.13 -9.95 -59.73
C LEU A 143 9.18 -9.74 -58.55
N LEU A 144 9.72 -9.57 -57.33
CA LEU A 144 8.95 -9.32 -56.10
C LEU A 144 8.11 -8.03 -56.20
N THR A 145 8.61 -7.00 -56.91
CA THR A 145 7.83 -5.78 -57.18
C THR A 145 6.69 -6.08 -58.15
N SER A 146 6.92 -6.86 -59.21
CA SER A 146 5.87 -7.25 -60.15
C SER A 146 4.81 -8.18 -59.52
N GLU A 147 5.23 -9.04 -58.60
CA GLU A 147 4.39 -9.93 -57.79
C GLU A 147 3.53 -9.10 -56.83
N ALA A 148 4.13 -8.20 -56.05
CA ALA A 148 3.39 -7.24 -55.21
C ALA A 148 2.46 -6.29 -56.01
N VAL A 149 2.80 -5.96 -57.27
CA VAL A 149 1.93 -5.20 -58.19
C VAL A 149 0.78 -6.06 -58.76
N VAL A 150 0.89 -7.39 -58.73
CA VAL A 150 -0.23 -8.31 -59.00
C VAL A 150 -1.08 -8.49 -57.74
N GLU A 151 -0.48 -8.79 -56.59
CA GLU A 151 -1.18 -8.93 -55.29
C GLU A 151 -1.95 -7.66 -54.89
N SER A 152 -1.37 -6.47 -55.12
CA SER A 152 -2.04 -5.19 -54.83
C SER A 152 -3.31 -4.93 -55.67
N ARG A 153 -3.62 -5.76 -56.66
CA ARG A 153 -4.90 -5.71 -57.40
C ARG A 153 -6.06 -6.33 -56.62
N GLU A 154 -5.75 -7.17 -55.63
CA GLU A 154 -6.73 -7.78 -54.73
C GLU A 154 -7.02 -6.87 -53.52
N CYS A 155 -6.26 -5.78 -53.35
CA CYS A 155 -6.44 -4.78 -52.30
C CYS A 155 -7.49 -3.73 -52.69
N GLU A 156 -8.48 -3.51 -51.83
CA GLU A 156 -9.59 -2.57 -52.08
C GLU A 156 -9.17 -1.10 -51.99
N ILE A 157 -9.49 -0.30 -53.02
CA ILE A 157 -9.29 1.15 -53.02
C ILE A 157 -10.55 1.84 -52.47
N LEU A 158 -10.58 1.96 -51.14
CA LEU A 158 -11.57 2.72 -50.38
C LEU A 158 -11.68 4.19 -50.83
N SER A 159 -12.83 4.81 -50.60
CA SER A 159 -13.04 6.23 -50.91
C SER A 159 -12.30 7.17 -49.94
N GLY A 160 -12.13 8.43 -50.36
CA GLY A 160 -11.47 9.45 -49.53
C GLY A 160 -12.19 9.74 -48.20
N GLU A 161 -13.52 9.55 -48.13
CA GLU A 161 -14.31 9.78 -46.92
C GLU A 161 -14.13 8.62 -45.93
N GLU A 162 -14.24 7.37 -46.39
CA GLU A 162 -13.99 6.16 -45.61
C GLU A 162 -12.55 6.12 -45.07
N VAL A 163 -11.56 6.55 -45.87
CA VAL A 163 -10.16 6.63 -45.45
C VAL A 163 -9.95 7.68 -44.36
N GLU A 164 -10.67 8.81 -44.39
CA GLU A 164 -10.64 9.79 -43.29
C GLU A 164 -11.44 9.32 -42.06
N GLU A 165 -12.49 8.52 -42.23
CA GLU A 165 -13.19 7.88 -41.11
C GLU A 165 -12.34 6.81 -40.42
N LEU A 166 -11.74 5.88 -41.17
CA LEU A 166 -10.80 4.88 -40.65
C LEU A 166 -9.57 5.51 -39.99
N LYS A 167 -9.07 6.67 -40.46
CA LYS A 167 -8.01 7.43 -39.76
C LYS A 167 -8.48 7.95 -38.40
N LYS A 168 -9.71 8.49 -38.32
CA LYS A 168 -10.30 8.97 -37.05
C LYS A 168 -10.54 7.79 -36.11
N GLU A 169 -11.11 6.69 -36.60
CA GLU A 169 -11.32 5.47 -35.83
C GLU A 169 -9.98 4.91 -35.33
N HIS A 170 -8.97 4.77 -36.19
CA HIS A 170 -7.63 4.35 -35.79
C HIS A 170 -7.07 5.20 -34.64
N GLN A 171 -7.17 6.53 -34.75
CA GLN A 171 -6.66 7.42 -33.71
C GLN A 171 -7.44 7.28 -32.38
N ILE A 172 -8.76 7.08 -32.44
CA ILE A 172 -9.61 6.84 -31.26
C ILE A 172 -9.29 5.46 -30.64
N LEU A 173 -9.17 4.42 -31.47
CA LEU A 173 -8.79 3.06 -31.06
C LEU A 173 -7.39 3.04 -30.44
N LYS A 174 -6.42 3.77 -31.00
CA LYS A 174 -5.05 3.92 -30.45
C LYS A 174 -5.06 4.57 -29.05
N ILE A 175 -5.90 5.59 -28.84
CA ILE A 175 -6.11 6.19 -27.52
C ILE A 175 -6.81 5.21 -26.57
N ARG A 176 -7.83 4.46 -27.03
CA ARG A 176 -8.52 3.42 -26.26
C ARG A 176 -7.59 2.25 -25.90
N LEU A 177 -6.69 1.87 -26.80
CA LEU A 177 -5.68 0.82 -26.61
C LEU A 177 -4.67 1.24 -25.52
N ALA A 178 -4.14 2.46 -25.62
CA ALA A 178 -3.27 3.04 -24.58
C ALA A 178 -4.00 3.22 -23.24
N ALA A 179 -5.33 3.38 -23.22
CA ALA A 179 -6.14 3.37 -22.00
C ALA A 179 -6.36 1.95 -21.46
N ALA A 180 -6.68 0.97 -22.31
CA ALA A 180 -6.88 -0.43 -21.95
C ALA A 180 -5.61 -1.06 -21.40
N GLN A 181 -4.44 -0.79 -22.00
CA GLN A 181 -3.13 -1.19 -21.47
C GLN A 181 -2.85 -0.62 -20.08
N ARG A 182 -3.20 0.65 -19.84
CA ARG A 182 -3.07 1.28 -18.51
C ARG A 182 -4.06 0.70 -17.50
N LYS A 183 -5.29 0.39 -17.91
CA LYS A 183 -6.27 -0.31 -17.07
C LYS A 183 -5.76 -1.70 -16.69
N LEU A 184 -5.33 -2.51 -17.65
CA LEU A 184 -4.78 -3.84 -17.39
C LEU A 184 -3.61 -3.76 -16.40
N LYS A 185 -2.60 -2.90 -16.66
CA LYS A 185 -1.45 -2.69 -15.74
C LYS A 185 -1.85 -2.23 -14.33
N LEU A 186 -3.03 -1.63 -14.15
CA LEU A 186 -3.56 -1.25 -12.84
C LEU A 186 -4.30 -2.42 -12.17
N GLU A 187 -5.20 -3.10 -12.88
CA GLU A 187 -5.94 -4.27 -12.38
C GLU A 187 -4.98 -5.42 -12.03
N THR A 188 -3.93 -5.64 -12.83
CA THR A 188 -2.85 -6.61 -12.54
C THR A 188 -2.21 -6.31 -11.19
N LYS A 189 -1.84 -5.05 -10.93
CA LYS A 189 -1.26 -4.62 -9.64
C LYS A 189 -2.24 -4.76 -8.47
N ILE A 190 -3.54 -4.57 -8.70
CA ILE A 190 -4.58 -4.83 -7.68
C ILE A 190 -4.68 -6.33 -7.38
N ARG A 191 -4.62 -7.20 -8.40
CA ARG A 191 -4.57 -8.66 -8.23
C ARG A 191 -3.30 -9.10 -7.50
N ASP A 192 -2.13 -8.54 -7.82
CA ASP A 192 -0.87 -8.85 -7.12
C ASP A 192 -0.91 -8.38 -5.65
N ALA A 193 -1.49 -7.21 -5.37
CA ALA A 193 -1.73 -6.75 -4.00
C ALA A 193 -2.74 -7.64 -3.25
N ALA A 194 -3.82 -8.08 -3.92
CA ALA A 194 -4.80 -8.99 -3.34
C ALA A 194 -4.20 -10.38 -3.03
N LEU A 195 -3.34 -10.92 -3.92
CA LEU A 195 -2.56 -12.13 -3.65
C LEU A 195 -1.66 -11.95 -2.43
N SER A 196 -0.98 -10.80 -2.30
CA SER A 196 -0.14 -10.51 -1.14
C SER A 196 -0.95 -10.40 0.16
N LEU A 197 -2.16 -9.84 0.10
CA LEU A 197 -3.07 -9.74 1.26
C LEU A 197 -3.67 -11.09 1.65
N SER A 198 -4.10 -11.92 0.69
CA SER A 198 -4.55 -13.30 0.93
C SER A 198 -3.43 -14.11 1.60
N LYS A 199 -2.21 -14.09 1.05
CA LYS A 199 -1.02 -14.77 1.62
C LYS A 199 -0.73 -14.38 3.07
N VAL A 200 -0.85 -13.10 3.43
CA VAL A 200 -0.66 -12.63 4.82
C VAL A 200 -1.83 -13.05 5.72
N ASN A 201 -3.06 -13.09 5.21
CA ASN A 201 -4.27 -13.37 5.99
C ASN A 201 -4.59 -14.87 6.17
N ILE A 202 -3.77 -15.79 5.64
CA ILE A 202 -3.92 -17.26 5.83
C ILE A 202 -4.09 -17.63 7.32
N ALA A 203 -3.39 -16.93 8.23
CA ALA A 203 -3.49 -17.15 9.68
C ALA A 203 -4.88 -16.83 10.27
N HIS A 204 -5.69 -15.99 9.61
CA HIS A 204 -6.96 -15.49 10.12
C HIS A 204 -8.14 -16.05 9.33
N LYS A 205 -8.57 -17.28 9.64
CA LYS A 205 -9.63 -18.07 8.94
C LYS A 205 -10.96 -17.36 8.58
N LYS A 206 -11.30 -16.24 9.24
CA LYS A 206 -12.48 -15.41 8.88
C LYS A 206 -12.15 -14.26 7.93
N VAL A 207 -10.92 -13.75 7.97
CA VAL A 207 -10.41 -12.69 7.10
C VAL A 207 -9.88 -13.28 5.79
N SER A 208 -9.26 -14.48 5.84
CA SER A 208 -8.76 -15.19 4.66
C SER A 208 -9.84 -15.29 3.59
N LYS A 209 -11.02 -15.85 3.92
CA LYS A 209 -12.16 -15.94 3.00
C LYS A 209 -12.54 -14.58 2.39
N ALA A 210 -12.56 -13.52 3.19
CA ALA A 210 -12.89 -12.18 2.70
C ALA A 210 -11.79 -11.57 1.79
N THR A 211 -10.52 -11.94 1.96
CA THR A 211 -9.46 -11.60 1.01
C THR A 211 -9.44 -12.51 -0.21
N ASP A 212 -9.85 -13.76 -0.07
CA ASP A 212 -9.94 -14.72 -1.17
C ASP A 212 -11.10 -14.29 -2.10
N ASP A 213 -12.28 -13.97 -1.56
CA ASP A 213 -13.40 -13.35 -2.30
C ASP A 213 -12.97 -12.04 -3.02
N GLN A 214 -12.03 -11.27 -2.45
CA GLN A 214 -11.48 -10.06 -3.07
C GLN A 214 -10.44 -10.35 -4.17
N LEU A 215 -9.60 -11.37 -4.00
CA LEU A 215 -8.69 -11.88 -5.02
C LEU A 215 -9.48 -12.38 -6.23
N ASP A 216 -10.49 -13.21 -5.98
CA ASP A 216 -11.46 -13.72 -6.95
C ASP A 216 -12.14 -12.59 -7.73
N ALA A 217 -12.45 -11.47 -7.07
CA ALA A 217 -13.00 -10.28 -7.70
C ALA A 217 -11.96 -9.50 -8.53
N ALA A 218 -10.69 -9.46 -8.10
CA ALA A 218 -9.60 -8.83 -8.84
C ALA A 218 -9.22 -9.63 -10.10
N GLU A 219 -9.21 -10.96 -10.03
CA GLU A 219 -8.95 -11.84 -11.18
C GLU A 219 -10.01 -11.68 -12.27
N ARG A 220 -11.30 -11.65 -11.89
CA ARG A 220 -12.39 -11.34 -12.83
C ARG A 220 -12.21 -9.97 -13.51
N ARG A 221 -11.69 -8.96 -12.81
CA ARG A 221 -11.38 -7.64 -13.40
C ARG A 221 -10.16 -7.66 -14.34
N VAL A 222 -9.12 -8.41 -14.00
CA VAL A 222 -7.96 -8.62 -14.89
C VAL A 222 -8.40 -9.30 -16.19
N ASN A 223 -9.20 -10.36 -16.10
CA ASN A 223 -9.72 -11.08 -17.27
C ASN A 223 -10.65 -10.20 -18.12
N ALA A 224 -11.48 -9.35 -17.49
CA ALA A 224 -12.28 -8.35 -18.19
C ALA A 224 -11.42 -7.25 -18.84
N ALA A 225 -10.32 -6.81 -18.21
CA ALA A 225 -9.39 -5.84 -18.79
C ALA A 225 -8.57 -6.43 -19.95
N GLN A 226 -8.21 -7.70 -19.87
CA GLN A 226 -7.49 -8.43 -20.92
C GLN A 226 -8.37 -8.69 -22.15
N THR A 227 -9.64 -9.07 -21.97
CA THR A 227 -10.59 -9.24 -23.07
C THR A 227 -10.99 -7.92 -23.73
N GLU A 228 -11.14 -6.83 -22.97
CA GLU A 228 -11.25 -5.47 -23.55
C GLU A 228 -9.99 -5.06 -24.32
N LEU A 229 -8.79 -5.32 -23.78
CA LEU A 229 -7.54 -5.01 -24.48
C LEU A 229 -7.44 -5.77 -25.80
N TRP A 230 -7.69 -7.09 -25.78
CA TRP A 230 -7.62 -7.96 -26.95
C TRP A 230 -8.56 -7.47 -28.06
N ARG A 231 -9.84 -7.24 -27.75
CA ARG A 231 -10.85 -6.75 -28.71
C ARG A 231 -10.54 -5.35 -29.26
N VAL A 232 -9.86 -4.51 -28.48
CA VAL A 232 -9.41 -3.19 -28.93
C VAL A 232 -8.17 -3.28 -29.81
N SER A 233 -7.21 -4.17 -29.49
CA SER A 233 -6.06 -4.43 -30.38
C SER A 233 -6.48 -5.08 -31.69
N GLU A 234 -7.40 -6.05 -31.67
CA GLU A 234 -7.96 -6.70 -32.86
C GLU A 234 -8.54 -5.67 -33.84
N ARG A 235 -9.43 -4.78 -33.38
CA ARG A 235 -9.96 -3.69 -34.21
C ARG A 235 -8.91 -2.67 -34.63
N THR A 236 -7.92 -2.39 -33.79
CA THR A 236 -6.81 -1.49 -34.17
C THR A 236 -6.04 -2.07 -35.34
N SER A 237 -5.69 -3.36 -35.28
CA SER A 237 -5.02 -4.09 -36.35
C SER A 237 -5.88 -4.24 -37.60
N GLU A 238 -7.20 -4.44 -37.47
CA GLU A 238 -8.10 -4.54 -38.62
C GLU A 238 -8.23 -3.20 -39.37
N VAL A 239 -8.30 -2.08 -38.64
CA VAL A 239 -8.31 -0.74 -39.23
C VAL A 239 -6.93 -0.37 -39.80
N GLU A 240 -5.83 -0.74 -39.15
CA GLU A 240 -4.47 -0.60 -39.72
C GLU A 240 -4.32 -1.43 -41.00
N ARG A 241 -4.85 -2.66 -41.04
CA ARG A 241 -4.88 -3.52 -42.23
C ARG A 241 -5.65 -2.86 -43.38
N LYS A 242 -6.90 -2.42 -43.17
CA LYS A 242 -7.70 -1.73 -44.22
C LYS A 242 -7.01 -0.45 -44.72
N LEU A 243 -6.37 0.31 -43.82
CA LEU A 243 -5.57 1.48 -44.19
C LEU A 243 -4.27 1.13 -44.94
N LEU A 244 -3.72 -0.07 -44.77
CA LEU A 244 -2.58 -0.58 -45.52
C LEU A 244 -3.01 -1.14 -46.89
N GLU A 245 -4.11 -1.88 -46.96
CA GLU A 245 -4.70 -2.39 -48.21
C GLU A 245 -5.08 -1.25 -49.17
N HIS A 246 -5.74 -0.20 -48.67
CA HIS A 246 -5.96 1.00 -49.48
C HIS A 246 -4.62 1.65 -49.94
N ARG A 247 -3.55 1.64 -49.12
CA ARG A 247 -2.24 2.19 -49.53
C ARG A 247 -1.57 1.32 -50.59
N THR A 248 -1.57 -0.01 -50.46
CA THR A 248 -0.99 -0.92 -51.45
C THR A 248 -1.79 -0.88 -52.74
N GLY A 249 -3.13 -0.88 -52.68
CA GLY A 249 -4.00 -0.70 -53.84
C GLY A 249 -3.78 0.63 -54.57
N VAL A 250 -3.68 1.75 -53.85
CA VAL A 250 -3.36 3.07 -54.46
C VAL A 250 -1.95 3.11 -55.05
N LEU A 251 -0.96 2.49 -54.41
CA LEU A 251 0.40 2.38 -54.94
C LEU A 251 0.45 1.50 -56.21
N GLY A 252 -0.15 0.30 -56.17
CA GLY A 252 -0.25 -0.61 -57.32
C GLY A 252 -1.02 0.02 -58.50
N PHE A 253 -2.14 0.68 -58.23
CA PHE A 253 -2.86 1.47 -59.22
C PHE A 253 -2.00 2.59 -59.80
N SER A 254 -1.19 3.27 -58.97
CA SER A 254 -0.28 4.33 -59.43
C SER A 254 0.87 3.79 -60.28
N VAL A 255 1.46 2.65 -59.91
CA VAL A 255 2.49 1.96 -60.71
C VAL A 255 1.91 1.50 -62.04
N ALA A 256 0.78 0.77 -62.04
CA ALA A 256 0.10 0.35 -63.27
C ALA A 256 -0.37 1.54 -64.13
N LYS A 257 -0.63 2.71 -63.53
CA LYS A 257 -0.94 3.96 -64.25
C LYS A 257 0.31 4.65 -64.82
N MET A 258 1.48 4.46 -64.22
CA MET A 258 2.77 4.87 -64.81
C MET A 258 3.18 3.92 -65.95
N GLU A 259 3.06 2.60 -65.76
CA GLU A 259 3.31 1.58 -66.78
C GLU A 259 2.47 1.82 -68.04
N ARG A 260 1.14 1.91 -67.91
CA ARG A 260 0.22 2.25 -69.03
C ARG A 260 0.44 3.65 -69.64
N LYS A 261 1.26 4.50 -69.02
CA LYS A 261 1.64 5.82 -69.55
C LYS A 261 3.06 5.81 -70.17
N MET A 262 3.88 4.83 -69.81
CA MET A 262 5.17 4.55 -70.43
C MET A 262 5.05 3.62 -71.65
N THR A 263 3.94 2.89 -71.80
CA THR A 263 3.60 2.12 -73.01
C THR A 263 2.60 2.88 -73.90
N PRO A 264 3.04 3.57 -74.98
CA PRO A 264 2.14 4.29 -75.87
C PRO A 264 1.43 3.36 -76.85
N SER A 265 0.09 3.27 -76.72
CA SER A 265 -0.88 2.98 -77.79
C SER A 265 -0.54 1.84 -78.78
N GLY A 266 -0.90 0.61 -78.42
CA GLY A 266 -1.03 -0.51 -79.36
C GLY A 266 -2.34 -1.26 -79.11
N ASP A 267 -3.14 -1.46 -80.15
CA ASP A 267 -4.43 -2.14 -80.08
C ASP A 267 -4.33 -3.68 -80.03
N ALA A 268 -5.47 -4.29 -79.68
CA ALA A 268 -5.90 -5.66 -79.95
C ALA A 268 -5.50 -6.81 -78.99
N SER A 269 -6.49 -7.69 -78.80
CA SER A 269 -6.44 -9.07 -78.25
C SER A 269 -5.78 -9.29 -76.89
N GLY A 270 -6.59 -9.65 -75.89
CA GLY A 270 -6.09 -10.28 -74.67
C GLY A 270 -5.75 -11.76 -74.88
N LEU A 271 -4.94 -12.32 -73.98
CA LEU A 271 -4.75 -13.76 -73.86
C LEU A 271 -4.72 -14.14 -72.37
N ASN A 272 -5.61 -15.05 -71.97
CA ASN A 272 -5.55 -15.66 -70.64
C ASN A 272 -4.42 -16.68 -70.63
N THR A 273 -3.44 -16.52 -69.73
CA THR A 273 -2.65 -17.66 -69.25
C THR A 273 -3.55 -18.52 -68.35
N PRO A 274 -3.35 -19.85 -68.32
CA PRO A 274 -2.43 -20.37 -67.31
C PRO A 274 -1.56 -21.56 -67.76
N SER A 275 -0.53 -21.81 -66.96
CA SER A 275 0.13 -23.12 -66.72
C SER A 275 0.67 -23.92 -67.92
N ARG A 276 2.01 -23.86 -68.10
CA ARG A 276 2.80 -24.89 -68.78
C ARG A 276 3.60 -25.68 -67.75
N SER A 277 3.30 -26.97 -67.58
CA SER A 277 4.09 -27.89 -66.77
C SER A 277 4.44 -29.19 -67.52
N LEU A 278 5.75 -29.43 -67.63
CA LEU A 278 6.44 -30.71 -67.76
C LEU A 278 5.79 -31.85 -68.59
N ALA A 279 6.26 -32.00 -69.84
CA ALA A 279 6.50 -33.32 -70.44
C ALA A 279 7.58 -33.21 -71.53
N PHE A 280 8.65 -34.00 -71.43
CA PHE A 280 9.62 -34.22 -72.50
C PHE A 280 9.71 -35.72 -72.72
N ASN A 281 9.30 -36.21 -73.89
CA ASN A 281 9.72 -37.52 -74.39
C ASN A 281 9.54 -37.58 -75.92
N SER A 282 10.32 -38.45 -76.56
CA SER A 282 10.56 -38.43 -78.01
C SER A 282 9.59 -39.29 -78.84
N VAL A 283 9.59 -39.06 -80.17
CA VAL A 283 9.64 -40.05 -81.29
C VAL A 283 8.84 -39.57 -82.53
N ALA A 284 9.29 -40.05 -83.71
CA ALA A 284 8.81 -39.82 -85.09
C ALA A 284 7.29 -39.55 -85.27
N THR A 285 6.84 -38.63 -86.14
CA THR A 285 7.17 -38.39 -87.57
C THR A 285 6.44 -39.34 -88.55
N THR A 286 5.23 -38.94 -88.92
CA THR A 286 4.56 -39.07 -90.24
C THR A 286 4.39 -40.43 -90.94
N THR A 287 3.26 -41.08 -90.64
CA THR A 287 2.15 -41.37 -91.60
C THR A 287 2.38 -41.99 -93.00
N SER A 288 1.66 -43.11 -93.22
CA SER A 288 0.86 -43.50 -94.42
C SER A 288 1.50 -44.33 -95.58
N PRO A 289 0.71 -45.15 -96.32
CA PRO A 289 1.22 -46.38 -96.99
C PRO A 289 0.80 -46.51 -98.50
N PRO A 290 0.53 -47.67 -99.15
CA PRO A 290 1.12 -48.03 -100.46
C PRO A 290 0.02 -48.40 -101.53
N PRO A 291 0.15 -49.34 -102.51
CA PRO A 291 1.29 -50.04 -103.14
C PRO A 291 1.28 -50.12 -104.70
N LYS A 292 2.38 -50.61 -105.31
CA LYS A 292 2.39 -51.46 -106.54
C LYS A 292 3.74 -52.19 -106.72
N ALA A 293 3.85 -53.13 -107.66
CA ALA A 293 4.81 -54.25 -107.54
C ALA A 293 5.43 -54.78 -108.86
N ARG A 294 6.57 -55.49 -108.68
CA ARG A 294 7.23 -56.49 -109.56
C ARG A 294 7.93 -56.03 -110.85
N PHE A 295 8.90 -56.84 -111.25
CA PHE A 295 9.74 -56.75 -112.46
C PHE A 295 9.83 -58.14 -113.12
N ASP A 296 10.05 -58.21 -114.44
CA ASP A 296 9.99 -59.41 -115.29
C ASP A 296 10.84 -59.23 -116.58
N GLY A 297 11.18 -60.33 -117.27
CA GLY A 297 12.01 -60.39 -118.49
C GLY A 297 13.36 -61.12 -118.29
N ALA A 298 13.77 -62.20 -118.98
CA ALA A 298 13.38 -62.98 -120.18
C ALA A 298 14.18 -62.72 -121.49
N HIS A 299 14.23 -63.77 -122.35
CA HIS A 299 14.80 -63.87 -123.72
C HIS A 299 16.33 -64.12 -123.87
N LEU A 300 16.88 -64.82 -124.89
CA LEU A 300 16.50 -65.83 -125.92
C LEU A 300 17.87 -66.40 -126.46
N PHE A 301 18.19 -67.61 -126.98
CA PHE A 301 17.61 -68.89 -127.46
C PHE A 301 18.13 -69.23 -128.90
N ALA A 302 18.40 -70.52 -129.17
CA ALA A 302 18.58 -71.21 -130.49
C ALA A 302 19.93 -71.14 -131.28
N GLY A 303 20.36 -72.31 -131.83
CA GLY A 303 21.45 -72.43 -132.84
C GLY A 303 22.11 -73.81 -133.05
N HIS A 304 21.42 -74.80 -133.66
CA HIS A 304 21.97 -76.12 -134.05
C HIS A 304 21.29 -76.63 -135.34
N ALA A 305 22.01 -77.30 -136.27
CA ALA A 305 21.48 -78.28 -137.25
C ALA A 305 22.59 -78.96 -138.12
N ASP A 306 22.36 -80.23 -138.43
CA ASP A 306 23.24 -81.27 -139.02
C ASP A 306 23.42 -81.27 -140.57
N ALA A 307 24.33 -82.14 -141.10
CA ALA A 307 24.10 -83.11 -142.22
C ALA A 307 25.40 -83.66 -142.91
N GLN A 308 25.33 -84.79 -143.66
CA GLN A 308 26.45 -85.44 -144.39
C GLN A 308 26.02 -86.19 -145.71
N ILE A 309 26.94 -86.27 -146.72
CA ILE A 309 27.03 -87.32 -147.82
C ILE A 309 25.93 -87.23 -148.95
N PRO A 310 26.03 -87.78 -150.23
CA PRO A 310 27.01 -88.66 -150.94
C PRO A 310 27.49 -88.32 -152.41
N LYS A 311 28.67 -88.88 -152.80
CA LYS A 311 29.13 -89.57 -154.06
C LYS A 311 28.84 -89.10 -155.54
N ALA A 312 29.96 -88.83 -156.26
CA ALA A 312 30.45 -89.39 -157.57
C ALA A 312 29.72 -89.10 -158.92
N PRO A 313 30.35 -89.30 -160.13
CA PRO A 313 31.77 -89.26 -160.60
C PRO A 313 31.95 -88.37 -161.90
N PRO A 314 32.98 -88.51 -162.79
CA PRO A 314 34.45 -88.50 -162.66
C PRO A 314 35.17 -87.43 -163.54
N SER A 315 36.44 -87.05 -163.24
CA SER A 315 37.51 -86.84 -164.26
C SER A 315 38.89 -86.51 -163.62
N LEU A 316 39.95 -86.57 -164.45
CA LEU A 316 41.39 -86.75 -164.20
C LEU A 316 42.15 -85.91 -163.13
N ASP A 317 41.55 -84.91 -162.49
CA ASP A 317 42.29 -83.91 -161.69
C ASP A 317 42.53 -84.28 -160.20
N ASP A 318 41.88 -85.34 -159.69
CA ASP A 318 41.80 -85.66 -158.25
C ASP A 318 43.12 -86.03 -157.54
N VAL A 319 44.23 -86.28 -158.26
CA VAL A 319 45.46 -86.84 -157.66
C VAL A 319 46.18 -85.84 -156.73
N VAL A 320 46.24 -84.56 -157.11
CA VAL A 320 46.89 -83.51 -156.29
C VAL A 320 46.12 -83.28 -154.99
N ALA A 321 44.79 -83.35 -155.05
CA ALA A 321 43.90 -83.06 -153.93
C ALA A 321 43.89 -84.12 -152.80
N LEU A 322 44.76 -85.13 -152.86
CA LEU A 322 44.93 -86.15 -151.82
C LEU A 322 46.18 -85.92 -150.95
N GLU A 323 47.28 -85.39 -151.51
CA GLU A 323 48.51 -85.14 -150.76
C GLU A 323 48.34 -84.00 -149.74
N ASP A 324 47.67 -82.90 -150.14
CA ASP A 324 47.35 -81.78 -149.25
C ASP A 324 46.49 -82.20 -148.04
N LYS A 325 45.55 -83.15 -148.25
CA LYS A 325 44.67 -83.65 -147.20
C LYS A 325 45.41 -84.50 -146.17
N LEU A 326 46.42 -85.26 -146.60
CA LEU A 326 47.27 -86.02 -145.69
C LEU A 326 48.08 -85.08 -144.78
N ARG A 327 48.65 -84.02 -145.37
CA ARG A 327 49.44 -83.02 -144.65
C ARG A 327 48.63 -82.27 -143.60
N ALA A 328 47.45 -81.78 -143.97
CA ALA A 328 46.55 -81.07 -143.06
C ALA A 328 46.13 -81.94 -141.85
N ALA A 329 45.98 -83.26 -142.03
CA ALA A 329 45.65 -84.18 -140.94
C ALA A 329 46.81 -84.37 -139.95
N THR A 330 48.07 -84.44 -140.43
CA THR A 330 49.25 -84.47 -139.54
C THR A 330 49.45 -83.17 -138.77
N ASP A 331 49.26 -82.02 -139.42
CA ASP A 331 49.41 -80.71 -138.77
C ASP A 331 48.34 -80.54 -137.66
N ALA A 332 47.09 -80.92 -137.92
CA ALA A 332 46.01 -80.88 -136.92
C ALA A 332 46.29 -81.76 -135.68
N LEU A 333 46.90 -82.94 -135.87
CA LEU A 333 47.29 -83.83 -134.77
C LEU A 333 48.38 -83.20 -133.88
N SER A 334 49.33 -82.47 -134.47
CA SER A 334 50.37 -81.76 -133.72
C SER A 334 49.79 -80.66 -132.81
N VAL A 335 48.84 -79.88 -133.32
CA VAL A 335 48.14 -78.83 -132.57
C VAL A 335 47.28 -79.41 -131.43
N ALA A 336 46.66 -80.58 -131.65
CA ALA A 336 45.91 -81.27 -130.59
C ALA A 336 46.82 -81.71 -129.43
N ASN A 337 47.98 -82.33 -129.74
CA ASN A 337 48.98 -82.71 -128.73
C ASN A 337 49.54 -81.48 -127.99
N GLN A 338 49.78 -80.37 -128.70
CA GLN A 338 50.25 -79.13 -128.07
C GLN A 338 49.22 -78.59 -127.06
N LYS A 339 47.93 -78.53 -127.43
CA LYS A 339 46.86 -78.10 -126.52
C LYS A 339 46.70 -79.01 -125.30
N GLN A 340 46.87 -80.33 -125.48
CA GLN A 340 46.85 -81.27 -124.36
C GLN A 340 48.02 -81.04 -123.39
N ALA A 341 49.20 -80.69 -123.90
CA ALA A 341 50.35 -80.30 -123.08
C ALA A 341 50.17 -78.93 -122.41
N GLU A 342 49.44 -77.99 -123.04
CA GLU A 342 49.10 -76.69 -122.45
C GLU A 342 48.11 -76.83 -121.28
N MET A 343 46.99 -77.54 -121.45
CA MET A 343 46.07 -77.82 -120.35
C MET A 343 46.73 -78.63 -119.21
N ALA A 344 47.71 -79.49 -119.52
CA ALA A 344 48.47 -80.20 -118.48
C ALA A 344 49.33 -79.25 -117.62
N ARG A 345 49.86 -78.15 -118.21
CA ARG A 345 50.58 -77.11 -117.46
C ARG A 345 49.62 -76.26 -116.63
N GLU A 346 48.48 -75.87 -117.20
CA GLU A 346 47.43 -75.12 -116.48
C GLU A 346 46.91 -75.91 -115.26
N LEU A 347 46.66 -77.22 -115.41
CA LEU A 347 46.31 -78.12 -114.31
C LEU A 347 47.45 -78.40 -113.31
N SER A 348 48.68 -78.01 -113.60
CA SER A 348 49.78 -78.00 -112.62
C SER A 348 49.87 -76.66 -111.89
N HIS A 349 49.62 -75.55 -112.59
CA HIS A 349 49.58 -74.20 -112.03
C HIS A 349 48.45 -74.06 -111.00
N LEU A 350 47.22 -74.41 -111.39
CA LEU A 350 46.03 -74.36 -110.54
C LEU A 350 46.14 -75.27 -109.29
N ARG A 351 46.97 -76.31 -109.33
CA ARG A 351 47.26 -77.15 -108.15
C ARG A 351 48.19 -76.44 -107.18
N LEU A 352 49.24 -75.80 -107.68
CA LEU A 352 50.19 -75.02 -106.86
C LEU A 352 49.51 -73.79 -106.25
N GLU A 353 48.67 -73.08 -107.01
CA GLU A 353 47.84 -71.99 -106.49
C GLU A 353 46.87 -72.48 -105.41
N LYS A 354 46.22 -73.63 -105.60
CA LYS A 354 45.36 -74.25 -104.59
C LYS A 354 46.13 -74.61 -103.32
N GLU A 355 47.31 -75.24 -103.45
CA GLU A 355 48.17 -75.61 -102.33
C GLU A 355 48.68 -74.37 -101.57
N GLN A 356 49.01 -73.29 -102.29
CA GLN A 356 49.38 -72.02 -101.68
C GLN A 356 48.19 -71.38 -100.92
N VAL A 357 46.99 -71.38 -101.49
CA VAL A 357 45.79 -70.87 -100.80
C VAL A 357 45.40 -71.73 -99.60
N GLU A 358 45.55 -73.05 -99.68
CA GLU A 358 45.30 -73.96 -98.54
C GLU A 358 46.32 -73.77 -97.42
N THR A 359 47.59 -73.49 -97.73
CA THR A 359 48.60 -73.16 -96.71
C THR A 359 48.40 -71.78 -96.09
N THR A 360 48.05 -70.73 -96.86
CA THR A 360 47.73 -69.42 -96.27
C THR A 360 46.46 -69.47 -95.43
N MET A 361 45.41 -70.14 -95.90
CA MET A 361 44.17 -70.31 -95.14
C MET A 361 44.39 -71.14 -93.86
N GLY A 362 45.27 -72.15 -93.91
CA GLY A 362 45.67 -72.91 -92.71
C GLY A 362 46.42 -72.04 -91.68
N MET A 363 47.32 -71.16 -92.12
CA MET A 363 48.00 -70.21 -91.24
C MET A 363 47.04 -69.17 -90.65
N GLU A 364 46.17 -68.57 -91.47
CA GLU A 364 45.17 -67.60 -91.01
C GLU A 364 44.22 -68.24 -89.97
N LEU A 365 43.75 -69.47 -90.25
CA LEU A 365 42.90 -70.22 -89.32
C LEU A 365 43.63 -70.52 -88.01
N GLN A 366 44.90 -70.95 -88.04
CA GLN A 366 45.69 -71.14 -86.82
C GLN A 366 45.84 -69.84 -86.03
N THR A 367 46.12 -68.69 -86.68
CA THR A 367 46.20 -67.41 -85.96
C THR A 367 44.85 -66.98 -85.38
N ALA A 368 43.73 -67.30 -86.03
CA ALA A 368 42.40 -67.07 -85.49
C ALA A 368 42.15 -67.94 -84.24
N GLU A 369 42.46 -69.25 -84.30
CA GLU A 369 42.37 -70.17 -83.16
C GLU A 369 43.25 -69.70 -81.98
N GLU A 370 44.48 -69.24 -82.23
CA GLU A 370 45.36 -68.66 -81.20
C GLU A 370 44.75 -67.40 -80.55
N THR A 371 44.10 -66.51 -81.32
CA THR A 371 43.41 -65.35 -80.74
C THR A 371 42.13 -65.72 -79.98
N VAL A 372 41.38 -66.74 -80.42
CA VAL A 372 40.21 -67.23 -79.69
C VAL A 372 40.63 -67.86 -78.36
N ALA A 373 41.65 -68.71 -78.36
CA ALA A 373 42.21 -69.32 -77.14
C ALA A 373 42.73 -68.26 -76.14
N ALA A 374 43.34 -67.17 -76.63
CA ALA A 374 43.75 -66.06 -75.78
C ALA A 374 42.55 -65.33 -75.14
N LEU A 375 41.47 -65.08 -75.90
CA LEU A 375 40.25 -64.47 -75.37
C LEU A 375 39.50 -65.39 -74.40
N GLU A 376 39.43 -66.69 -74.69
CA GLU A 376 38.88 -67.71 -73.79
C GLU A 376 39.65 -67.79 -72.47
N GLN A 377 40.97 -67.53 -72.47
CA GLN A 377 41.77 -67.44 -71.26
C GLN A 377 41.49 -66.15 -70.45
N GLU A 378 41.11 -65.05 -71.09
CA GLU A 378 40.78 -63.80 -70.38
C GLU A 378 39.35 -63.77 -69.83
N LEU A 379 38.38 -64.47 -70.43
CA LEU A 379 36.99 -64.55 -69.94
C LEU A 379 36.88 -64.91 -68.45
N PRO A 380 37.44 -66.02 -67.92
CA PRO A 380 37.32 -66.36 -66.49
C PRO A 380 38.00 -65.33 -65.59
N ARG A 381 39.02 -64.62 -66.08
CA ARG A 381 39.68 -63.52 -65.36
C ARG A 381 38.77 -62.28 -65.25
N PHE A 382 37.97 -61.99 -66.29
CA PHE A 382 36.94 -60.96 -66.22
C PHE A 382 35.77 -61.37 -65.32
N GLU A 383 35.38 -62.65 -65.32
CA GLU A 383 34.35 -63.18 -64.39
C GLU A 383 34.80 -63.08 -62.93
N GLU A 384 36.03 -63.52 -62.61
CA GLU A 384 36.64 -63.34 -61.28
C GLU A 384 36.67 -61.87 -60.84
N LEU A 385 37.01 -60.96 -61.75
CA LEU A 385 37.08 -59.52 -61.45
C LEU A 385 35.68 -58.94 -61.23
N ASN A 386 34.68 -59.40 -61.98
CA ASN A 386 33.28 -59.02 -61.81
C ASN A 386 32.72 -59.51 -60.46
N VAL A 387 33.04 -60.73 -60.03
CA VAL A 387 32.68 -61.24 -58.69
C VAL A 387 33.30 -60.37 -57.59
N LYS A 388 34.60 -60.08 -57.67
CA LYS A 388 35.29 -59.20 -56.70
C LYS A 388 34.71 -57.78 -56.66
N CYS A 389 34.25 -57.25 -57.82
CA CYS A 389 33.52 -55.99 -57.87
C CYS A 389 32.13 -56.08 -57.21
N GLN A 390 31.43 -57.22 -57.30
CA GLN A 390 30.16 -57.44 -56.62
C GLN A 390 30.35 -57.57 -55.10
N GLU A 391 31.34 -58.35 -54.64
CA GLU A 391 31.72 -58.48 -53.23
C GLU A 391 32.01 -57.10 -52.60
N LEU A 392 32.83 -56.26 -53.25
CA LEU A 392 33.13 -54.91 -52.79
C LEU A 392 31.91 -53.96 -52.79
N LEU A 393 30.94 -54.17 -53.69
CA LEU A 393 29.67 -53.42 -53.69
C LEU A 393 28.74 -53.88 -52.56
N GLU A 394 28.71 -55.17 -52.24
CA GLU A 394 27.95 -55.72 -51.11
C GLU A 394 28.54 -55.28 -49.76
N GLU A 395 29.88 -55.32 -49.60
CA GLU A 395 30.57 -54.75 -48.46
C GLU A 395 30.26 -53.25 -48.31
N ARG A 396 30.36 -52.48 -49.40
CA ARG A 396 30.03 -51.05 -49.40
C ARG A 396 28.56 -50.80 -48.98
N ALA A 397 27.62 -51.60 -49.50
CA ALA A 397 26.21 -51.51 -49.13
C ALA A 397 25.97 -51.92 -47.67
N GLN A 398 26.76 -52.84 -47.11
CA GLN A 398 26.70 -53.20 -45.69
C GLN A 398 27.27 -52.08 -44.81
N TRP A 399 28.41 -51.49 -45.18
CA TRP A 399 28.95 -50.30 -44.50
C TRP A 399 27.97 -49.11 -44.50
N GLU A 400 27.16 -48.92 -45.56
CA GLU A 400 26.11 -47.90 -45.56
C GLU A 400 24.92 -48.23 -44.63
N LYS A 401 24.52 -49.50 -44.52
CA LYS A 401 23.53 -49.95 -43.52
C LYS A 401 24.05 -49.77 -42.09
N ASP A 402 25.32 -50.09 -41.84
CA ASP A 402 25.88 -50.01 -40.49
C ASP A 402 26.16 -48.55 -40.10
N LYS A 403 26.59 -47.71 -41.04
CA LYS A 403 26.69 -46.25 -40.86
C LYS A 403 25.33 -45.61 -40.57
N THR A 404 24.25 -46.04 -41.24
CA THR A 404 22.90 -45.51 -40.96
C THR A 404 22.32 -46.02 -39.63
N GLN A 405 22.63 -47.26 -39.23
CA GLN A 405 22.32 -47.76 -37.88
C GLN A 405 23.10 -47.04 -36.77
N LEU A 406 24.37 -46.74 -36.99
CA LEU A 406 25.19 -45.96 -36.05
C LEU A 406 24.63 -44.53 -35.91
N ALA A 407 24.35 -43.84 -37.02
CA ALA A 407 23.73 -42.51 -36.99
C ALA A 407 22.30 -42.50 -36.39
N ALA A 408 21.60 -43.64 -36.40
CA ALA A 408 20.33 -43.80 -35.69
C ALA A 408 20.53 -44.00 -34.17
N ARG A 409 21.56 -44.75 -33.76
CA ARG A 409 21.92 -44.90 -32.34
C ARG A 409 22.51 -43.62 -31.75
N GLU A 410 23.31 -42.89 -32.51
CA GLU A 410 23.85 -41.57 -32.14
C GLU A 410 22.71 -40.61 -31.79
N LYS A 411 21.71 -40.48 -32.65
CA LYS A 411 20.49 -39.68 -32.39
C LYS A 411 19.69 -40.17 -31.19
N GLU A 412 19.63 -41.47 -30.94
CA GLU A 412 18.95 -42.04 -29.77
C GLU A 412 19.74 -41.75 -28.48
N VAL A 413 21.08 -41.80 -28.53
CA VAL A 413 21.96 -41.37 -27.43
C VAL A 413 21.78 -39.87 -27.16
N GLU A 414 21.86 -38.99 -28.17
CA GLU A 414 21.59 -37.56 -27.98
C GLU A 414 20.18 -37.29 -27.41
N ARG A 415 19.19 -38.13 -27.74
CA ARG A 415 17.80 -38.02 -27.24
C ARG A 415 17.69 -38.47 -25.78
N LEU A 416 18.53 -39.39 -25.35
CA LEU A 416 18.65 -39.84 -23.96
C LEU A 416 19.49 -38.87 -23.13
N GLU A 417 20.56 -38.31 -23.69
CA GLU A 417 21.41 -37.28 -23.07
C GLU A 417 20.62 -35.99 -22.80
N ARG A 418 19.92 -35.43 -23.81
CA ARG A 418 19.02 -34.27 -23.60
C ARG A 418 17.90 -34.57 -22.60
N ARG A 419 17.49 -35.83 -22.46
CA ARG A 419 16.49 -36.24 -21.45
C ARG A 419 17.11 -36.37 -20.06
N LEU A 420 18.37 -36.79 -19.94
CA LEU A 420 19.12 -36.78 -18.69
C LEU A 420 19.40 -35.35 -18.26
N GLU A 421 19.89 -34.49 -19.15
CA GLU A 421 20.10 -33.05 -18.93
C GLU A 421 18.84 -32.37 -18.36
N VAL A 422 17.67 -32.55 -19.00
CA VAL A 422 16.39 -32.02 -18.49
C VAL A 422 15.96 -32.63 -17.16
N LEU A 423 16.28 -33.90 -16.87
CA LEU A 423 15.97 -34.53 -15.58
C LEU A 423 16.94 -34.08 -14.47
N GLU A 424 18.20 -33.84 -14.80
CA GLU A 424 19.21 -33.29 -13.90
C GLU A 424 18.90 -31.82 -13.59
N GLU A 425 18.54 -31.02 -14.59
CA GLU A 425 18.03 -29.65 -14.44
C GLU A 425 16.79 -29.63 -13.54
N GLN A 426 15.76 -30.45 -13.82
CA GLN A 426 14.58 -30.57 -12.97
C GLN A 426 14.89 -31.05 -11.54
N SER A 427 15.91 -31.90 -11.35
CA SER A 427 16.38 -32.28 -10.01
C SER A 427 17.14 -31.14 -9.31
N GLY A 428 17.87 -30.33 -10.07
CA GLY A 428 18.51 -29.10 -9.63
C GLY A 428 17.46 -28.08 -9.17
N GLU A 429 16.46 -27.80 -10.00
CA GLU A 429 15.31 -26.95 -9.66
C GLU A 429 14.55 -27.49 -8.45
N ALA A 430 14.28 -28.80 -8.38
CA ALA A 430 13.57 -29.42 -7.25
C ALA A 430 14.34 -29.24 -5.94
N THR A 431 15.65 -29.52 -5.91
CA THR A 431 16.46 -29.30 -4.69
C THR A 431 16.70 -27.82 -4.41
N GLN A 432 16.67 -26.93 -5.41
CA GLN A 432 16.70 -25.49 -5.19
C GLN A 432 15.39 -24.99 -4.56
N MET A 433 14.24 -25.48 -5.02
CA MET A 433 12.94 -25.21 -4.41
C MET A 433 12.84 -25.78 -2.99
N GLU A 434 13.35 -26.99 -2.74
CA GLU A 434 13.40 -27.59 -1.40
C GLU A 434 14.27 -26.78 -0.44
N ARG A 435 15.48 -26.37 -0.86
CA ARG A 435 16.33 -25.45 -0.09
C ARG A 435 15.63 -24.12 0.15
N ALA A 436 15.01 -23.52 -0.87
CA ALA A 436 14.29 -22.24 -0.73
C ALA A 436 13.08 -22.33 0.22
N LEU A 437 12.36 -23.46 0.23
CA LEU A 437 11.27 -23.72 1.17
C LEU A 437 11.82 -23.90 2.60
N SER A 438 12.92 -24.63 2.78
CA SER A 438 13.59 -24.80 4.08
C SER A 438 14.11 -23.46 4.62
N ASP A 439 14.73 -22.65 3.76
CA ASP A 439 15.17 -21.29 4.06
C ASP A 439 14.02 -20.38 4.50
N LEU A 440 12.86 -20.47 3.83
CA LEU A 440 11.66 -19.72 4.18
C LEU A 440 11.04 -20.21 5.49
N GLN A 441 11.03 -21.52 5.76
CA GLN A 441 10.61 -22.08 7.04
C GLN A 441 11.54 -21.61 8.17
N ALA A 442 12.85 -21.69 8.00
CA ALA A 442 13.82 -21.21 8.98
C ALA A 442 13.68 -19.71 9.28
N LYS A 443 13.39 -18.88 8.24
CA LYS A 443 13.11 -17.44 8.39
C LYS A 443 11.79 -17.20 9.13
N CYS A 444 10.72 -17.94 8.81
CA CYS A 444 9.44 -17.87 9.53
C CYS A 444 9.60 -18.27 11.01
N ASP A 445 10.36 -19.33 11.31
CA ASP A 445 10.61 -19.78 12.67
C ASP A 445 11.50 -18.80 13.47
N ALA A 446 12.47 -18.15 12.83
CA ALA A 446 13.26 -17.08 13.45
C ALA A 446 12.41 -15.81 13.71
N GLU A 447 11.52 -15.46 12.77
CA GLU A 447 10.52 -14.42 12.96
C GLU A 447 9.52 -14.77 14.07
N LEU A 448 9.16 -16.03 14.26
CA LEU A 448 8.30 -16.47 15.36
C LEU A 448 9.03 -16.35 16.70
N ARG A 449 10.26 -16.88 16.83
CA ARG A 449 11.07 -16.77 18.06
C ARG A 449 11.25 -15.32 18.51
N THR A 450 11.61 -14.42 17.59
CA THR A 450 11.76 -12.98 17.91
C THR A 450 10.44 -12.30 18.29
N LYS A 451 9.29 -12.77 17.77
CA LYS A 451 7.96 -12.29 18.21
C LYS A 451 7.59 -12.85 19.58
N ASP A 452 7.89 -14.11 19.86
CA ASP A 452 7.65 -14.74 21.17
C ASP A 452 8.55 -14.15 22.26
N GLU A 453 9.80 -13.81 21.95
CA GLU A 453 10.72 -13.06 22.80
C GLU A 453 10.16 -11.65 23.13
N VAL A 454 9.71 -10.91 22.12
CA VAL A 454 9.06 -9.59 22.32
C VAL A 454 7.74 -9.71 23.08
N ILE A 455 6.98 -10.79 22.90
CA ILE A 455 5.76 -11.06 23.69
C ILE A 455 6.12 -11.43 25.14
N ALA A 456 7.26 -12.08 25.39
CA ALA A 456 7.73 -12.38 26.73
C ALA A 456 8.18 -11.11 27.46
N THR A 457 8.99 -10.23 26.83
CA THR A 457 9.39 -8.97 27.45
C THR A 457 8.22 -8.01 27.66
N LEU A 458 7.26 -7.94 26.73
CA LEU A 458 6.04 -7.15 26.91
C LEU A 458 5.09 -7.73 27.98
N LYS A 459 5.22 -9.01 28.34
CA LYS A 459 4.51 -9.58 29.49
C LYS A 459 5.19 -9.21 30.79
N THR A 460 6.51 -9.34 30.91
CA THR A 460 7.21 -8.92 32.12
C THR A 460 7.04 -7.43 32.36
N GLU A 461 7.20 -6.58 31.33
CA GLU A 461 6.90 -5.13 31.44
C GLU A 461 5.46 -4.83 31.89
N TRP A 462 4.48 -5.69 31.59
CA TRP A 462 3.09 -5.54 32.01
C TRP A 462 2.81 -6.11 33.40
N GLU A 463 3.50 -7.18 33.79
CA GLU A 463 3.44 -7.77 35.13
C GLU A 463 4.15 -6.84 36.14
N ASP A 464 5.35 -6.35 35.82
CA ASP A 464 6.10 -5.33 36.58
C ASP A 464 5.24 -4.07 36.79
N ALA A 465 4.69 -3.48 35.71
CA ALA A 465 3.85 -2.28 35.79
C ALA A 465 2.50 -2.51 36.50
N LYS A 466 2.05 -3.77 36.60
CA LYS A 466 0.88 -4.15 37.39
C LYS A 466 1.25 -4.25 38.88
N GLU A 467 2.40 -4.82 39.21
CA GLU A 467 2.90 -4.85 40.60
C GLU A 467 3.22 -3.43 41.11
N GLU A 468 3.82 -2.56 40.29
CA GLU A 468 4.00 -1.13 40.60
C GLU A 468 2.66 -0.44 40.92
N TRP A 469 1.61 -0.69 40.12
CA TRP A 469 0.29 -0.09 40.36
C TRP A 469 -0.44 -0.69 41.56
N GLU A 470 -0.30 -2.00 41.82
CA GLU A 470 -0.87 -2.63 43.01
C GLU A 470 -0.14 -2.16 44.29
N ALA A 471 1.15 -1.87 44.22
CA ALA A 471 1.92 -1.23 45.29
C ALA A 471 1.54 0.25 45.49
N GLU A 472 1.43 1.06 44.42
CA GLU A 472 0.95 2.45 44.49
C GLU A 472 -0.46 2.50 45.09
N LYS A 473 -1.34 1.58 44.70
CA LYS A 473 -2.68 1.42 45.27
C LYS A 473 -2.64 1.05 46.75
N ALA A 474 -1.73 0.15 47.16
CA ALA A 474 -1.59 -0.24 48.57
C ALA A 474 -1.13 0.95 49.44
N VAL A 475 -0.12 1.72 48.99
CA VAL A 475 0.31 2.95 49.66
C VAL A 475 -0.84 3.97 49.71
N MET A 476 -1.56 4.17 48.61
CA MET A 476 -2.75 5.02 48.59
C MET A 476 -3.89 4.51 49.49
N GLU A 477 -3.92 3.24 49.91
CA GLU A 477 -4.90 2.72 50.85
C GLU A 477 -4.40 2.82 52.30
N GLU A 478 -3.09 2.65 52.54
CA GLU A 478 -2.44 2.93 53.82
C GLU A 478 -2.51 4.43 54.20
N ASP A 479 -2.17 5.34 53.27
CA ASP A 479 -2.30 6.79 53.45
C ASP A 479 -3.73 7.20 53.83
N LYS A 480 -4.75 6.62 53.18
CA LYS A 480 -6.16 6.89 53.51
C LYS A 480 -6.57 6.33 54.87
N LEU A 481 -6.02 5.18 55.28
CA LEU A 481 -6.25 4.63 56.61
C LEU A 481 -5.55 5.47 57.69
N ALA A 482 -4.38 6.05 57.38
CA ALA A 482 -3.70 7.01 58.26
C ALA A 482 -4.45 8.35 58.35
N GLU A 483 -4.97 8.89 57.24
CA GLU A 483 -5.85 10.08 57.25
C GLU A 483 -7.14 9.85 58.05
N LEU A 484 -7.78 8.69 57.87
CA LEU A 484 -8.97 8.31 58.65
C LEU A 484 -8.66 8.04 60.13
N GLY A 485 -7.48 7.53 60.44
CA GLY A 485 -6.98 7.41 61.81
C GLY A 485 -6.78 8.78 62.45
N ALA A 486 -6.01 9.66 61.82
CA ALA A 486 -5.78 11.02 62.31
C ALA A 486 -7.09 11.80 62.49
N LEU A 487 -8.04 11.73 61.56
CA LEU A 487 -9.36 12.37 61.70
C LEU A 487 -10.22 11.74 62.81
N ARG A 488 -10.03 10.45 63.11
CA ARG A 488 -10.70 9.79 64.23
C ARG A 488 -10.09 10.24 65.56
N ASP A 489 -8.78 10.34 65.62
CA ASP A 489 -8.05 10.74 66.82
C ASP A 489 -8.25 12.24 67.11
N GLU A 490 -8.30 13.12 66.08
CA GLU A 490 -8.74 14.52 66.20
C GLU A 490 -10.18 14.64 66.75
N LEU A 491 -11.07 13.70 66.43
CA LEU A 491 -12.44 13.67 66.95
C LEU A 491 -12.54 13.13 68.38
N ASP A 492 -11.69 12.17 68.76
CA ASP A 492 -11.58 11.69 70.14
C ASP A 492 -10.93 12.77 71.03
N ASP A 493 -9.85 13.43 70.59
CA ASP A 493 -9.21 14.56 71.28
C ASP A 493 -10.21 15.70 71.50
N ALA A 494 -10.92 16.15 70.46
CA ALA A 494 -11.94 17.20 70.59
C ALA A 494 -13.13 16.79 71.48
N ARG A 495 -13.40 15.48 71.60
CA ARG A 495 -14.40 14.92 72.50
C ARG A 495 -13.90 14.93 73.95
N GLU A 496 -12.63 14.60 74.20
CA GLU A 496 -12.01 14.71 75.52
C GLU A 496 -11.87 16.18 75.97
N GLU A 497 -11.49 17.10 75.07
CA GLU A 497 -11.49 18.55 75.35
C GLU A 497 -12.89 19.04 75.77
N TRP A 498 -13.94 18.63 75.07
CA TRP A 498 -15.32 19.01 75.42
C TRP A 498 -15.80 18.35 76.72
N GLU A 499 -15.46 17.09 76.98
CA GLU A 499 -15.79 16.45 78.26
C GLU A 499 -15.01 17.07 79.43
N ALA A 500 -13.79 17.56 79.20
CA ALA A 500 -13.01 18.31 80.18
C ALA A 500 -13.58 19.72 80.42
N GLU A 501 -13.93 20.48 79.36
CA GLU A 501 -14.60 21.78 79.48
C GLU A 501 -15.94 21.63 80.22
N LYS A 502 -16.73 20.60 79.89
CA LYS A 502 -17.96 20.24 80.60
C LYS A 502 -17.70 19.91 82.07
N ALA A 503 -16.66 19.14 82.39
CA ALA A 503 -16.31 18.80 83.77
C ALA A 503 -15.88 20.04 84.58
N VAL A 504 -15.18 21.00 83.96
CA VAL A 504 -14.87 22.30 84.56
C VAL A 504 -16.16 23.10 84.79
N MET A 505 -17.03 23.23 83.79
CA MET A 505 -18.32 23.92 83.93
C MET A 505 -19.24 23.28 85.00
N GLU A 506 -19.23 21.96 85.15
CA GLU A 506 -20.00 21.26 86.19
C GLU A 506 -19.37 21.46 87.57
N LYS A 507 -18.04 21.45 87.68
CA LYS A 507 -17.32 21.76 88.92
C LYS A 507 -17.55 23.20 89.38
N ASP A 508 -17.49 24.16 88.47
CA ASP A 508 -17.65 25.58 88.79
C ASP A 508 -19.10 25.87 89.22
N LYS A 509 -20.10 25.28 88.54
CA LYS A 509 -21.51 25.32 89.00
C LYS A 509 -21.71 24.66 90.36
N LEU A 510 -21.00 23.57 90.67
CA LEU A 510 -21.04 22.94 91.99
C LEU A 510 -20.37 23.82 93.06
N ALA A 511 -19.37 24.63 92.70
CA ALA A 511 -18.77 25.62 93.59
C ALA A 511 -19.71 26.83 93.81
N GLU A 512 -20.38 27.32 92.78
CA GLU A 512 -21.43 28.35 92.90
C GLU A 512 -22.61 27.88 93.78
N LEU A 513 -23.10 26.65 93.56
CA LEU A 513 -24.13 26.01 94.41
C LEU A 513 -23.62 25.62 95.82
N GLY A 514 -22.31 25.60 96.02
CA GLY A 514 -21.67 25.53 97.34
C GLY A 514 -21.75 26.89 98.03
N ALA A 515 -21.17 27.92 97.43
CA ALA A 515 -21.18 29.28 97.97
C ALA A 515 -22.60 29.80 98.27
N LEU A 516 -23.58 29.55 97.38
CA LEU A 516 -24.98 29.90 97.62
C LEU A 516 -25.65 29.09 98.74
N ARG A 517 -25.19 27.86 99.01
CA ARG A 517 -25.65 27.08 100.17
C ARG A 517 -25.05 27.64 101.46
N ASP A 518 -23.77 27.96 101.43
CA ASP A 518 -23.04 28.47 102.58
C ASP A 518 -23.59 29.87 102.96
N GLU A 519 -23.82 30.76 101.99
CA GLU A 519 -24.52 32.05 102.19
C GLU A 519 -25.95 31.88 102.74
N ILE A 520 -26.69 30.85 102.30
CA ILE A 520 -28.02 30.53 102.84
C ILE A 520 -27.95 30.01 104.28
N GLU A 521 -26.92 29.24 104.64
CA GLU A 521 -26.78 28.71 106.01
C GLU A 521 -26.20 29.76 106.97
N ASP A 522 -25.26 30.60 106.53
CA ASP A 522 -24.82 31.81 107.26
C ASP A 522 -26.02 32.72 107.57
N ALA A 523 -26.85 33.03 106.57
CA ALA A 523 -28.07 33.83 106.75
C ALA A 523 -29.13 33.13 107.65
N ARG A 524 -29.09 31.80 107.76
CA ARG A 524 -29.92 31.04 108.73
C ARG A 524 -29.34 31.09 110.13
N GLU A 525 -28.02 31.01 110.30
CA GLU A 525 -27.38 31.18 111.60
C GLU A 525 -27.59 32.61 112.11
N GLU A 526 -27.47 33.63 111.26
CA GLU A 526 -27.83 35.02 111.58
C GLU A 526 -29.31 35.14 112.00
N TRP A 527 -30.24 34.56 111.24
CA TRP A 527 -31.67 34.60 111.58
C TRP A 527 -32.00 33.79 112.85
N VAL A 528 -31.32 32.68 113.10
CA VAL A 528 -31.47 31.90 114.34
C VAL A 528 -30.90 32.66 115.53
N ALA A 529 -29.80 33.41 115.35
CA ALA A 529 -29.23 34.28 116.37
C ALA A 529 -30.14 35.50 116.65
N GLU A 530 -30.64 36.19 115.63
CA GLU A 530 -31.63 37.26 115.77
C GLU A 530 -32.88 36.74 116.50
N LYS A 531 -33.40 35.58 116.08
CA LYS A 531 -34.53 34.93 116.74
C LYS A 531 -34.22 34.53 118.18
N ALA A 532 -33.02 34.04 118.48
CA ALA A 532 -32.61 33.71 119.84
C ALA A 532 -32.58 34.95 120.73
N VAL A 533 -32.03 36.07 120.24
CA VAL A 533 -32.10 37.38 120.92
C VAL A 533 -33.55 37.81 121.12
N ILE A 534 -34.41 37.69 120.10
CA ILE A 534 -35.85 38.02 120.20
C ILE A 534 -36.58 37.13 121.23
N GLU A 535 -36.26 35.84 121.33
CA GLU A 535 -36.83 34.96 122.37
C GLU A 535 -36.23 35.22 123.75
N GLU A 536 -34.95 35.58 123.89
CA GLU A 536 -34.37 36.05 125.15
C GLU A 536 -35.05 37.35 125.61
N ASP A 537 -35.25 38.29 124.70
CA ASP A 537 -35.92 39.57 124.93
C ASP A 537 -37.43 39.39 125.26
N LYS A 538 -38.08 38.35 124.73
CA LYS A 538 -39.42 37.92 125.14
C LYS A 538 -39.42 37.23 126.50
N LEU A 539 -38.45 36.36 126.79
CA LEU A 539 -38.32 35.67 128.08
C LEU A 539 -38.00 36.66 129.19
N ALA A 540 -37.21 37.70 128.92
CA ALA A 540 -36.98 38.82 129.82
C ALA A 540 -38.26 39.60 130.09
N LYS A 541 -39.08 39.88 129.07
CA LYS A 541 -40.40 40.54 129.24
C LYS A 541 -41.41 39.65 129.97
N LEU A 542 -41.43 38.34 129.70
CA LEU A 542 -42.24 37.38 130.44
C LEU A 542 -41.73 37.15 131.86
N GLY A 543 -40.44 37.34 132.11
CA GLY A 543 -39.84 37.38 133.44
C GLY A 543 -40.23 38.64 134.20
N ALA A 544 -40.17 39.81 133.57
CA ALA A 544 -40.66 41.06 134.15
C ALA A 544 -42.16 41.02 134.45
N LEU A 545 -42.99 40.53 133.52
CA LEU A 545 -44.43 40.32 133.73
C LEU A 545 -44.72 39.23 134.78
N ARG A 546 -43.90 38.19 134.88
CA ARG A 546 -44.00 37.21 135.97
C ARG A 546 -43.71 37.89 137.30
N ASN A 547 -42.62 38.65 137.40
CA ASN A 547 -42.27 39.36 138.63
C ASN A 547 -43.36 40.37 139.00
N GLU A 548 -43.88 41.16 138.05
CA GLU A 548 -45.01 42.07 138.27
C GLU A 548 -46.29 41.32 138.72
N LEU A 549 -46.54 40.11 138.21
CA LEU A 549 -47.60 39.23 138.68
C LEU A 549 -47.29 38.52 140.02
N GLU A 550 -46.02 38.33 140.37
CA GLU A 550 -45.55 37.71 141.61
C GLU A 550 -45.59 38.76 142.74
N ASP A 551 -45.13 39.99 142.48
CA ASP A 551 -45.32 41.20 143.29
C ASP A 551 -46.82 41.46 143.48
N SER A 552 -47.63 41.47 142.41
CA SER A 552 -49.09 41.57 142.51
C SER A 552 -49.71 40.41 143.28
N ARG A 553 -49.10 39.21 143.25
CA ARG A 553 -49.55 38.03 144.01
C ARG A 553 -49.11 38.10 145.46
N GLU A 554 -47.99 38.72 145.80
CA GLU A 554 -47.57 39.01 147.17
C GLU A 554 -48.42 40.14 147.77
N GLU A 555 -48.76 41.17 146.99
CA GLU A 555 -49.78 42.16 147.36
C GLU A 555 -51.15 41.49 147.57
N TRP A 556 -51.58 40.62 146.64
CA TRP A 556 -52.81 39.85 146.80
C TRP A 556 -52.71 38.76 147.87
N GLU A 557 -51.51 38.38 148.34
CA GLU A 557 -51.33 37.44 149.45
C GLU A 557 -51.19 38.12 150.81
N ALA A 558 -50.74 39.38 150.85
CA ALA A 558 -51.00 40.29 151.96
C ALA A 558 -52.52 40.59 152.05
N GLU A 559 -53.19 40.89 150.94
CA GLU A 559 -54.64 41.07 150.91
C GLU A 559 -55.38 39.76 151.23
N ARG A 560 -54.91 38.60 150.74
CA ARG A 560 -55.46 37.28 151.10
C ARG A 560 -55.28 37.00 152.58
N THR A 561 -54.10 37.22 153.16
CA THR A 561 -53.89 36.90 154.59
C THR A 561 -54.73 37.81 155.49
N VAL A 562 -54.90 39.08 155.14
CA VAL A 562 -55.92 39.95 155.76
C VAL A 562 -57.33 39.39 155.51
N MET A 563 -57.65 38.96 154.30
CA MET A 563 -58.91 38.27 153.98
C MET A 563 -59.05 36.87 154.59
N GLU A 564 -58.00 36.26 155.17
CA GLU A 564 -58.00 34.93 155.78
C GLU A 564 -57.92 34.99 157.31
N GLU A 565 -57.48 36.11 157.90
CA GLU A 565 -58.03 36.54 159.19
C GLU A 565 -59.55 36.73 159.07
N ASN A 566 -60.03 37.48 158.06
CA ASN A 566 -61.46 37.67 157.83
C ASN A 566 -62.22 36.38 157.42
N LYS A 567 -61.58 35.42 156.72
CA LYS A 567 -62.20 34.15 156.29
C LYS A 567 -61.98 32.98 157.22
N SER A 568 -61.00 33.00 158.13
CA SER A 568 -60.99 32.03 159.24
C SER A 568 -62.19 32.29 160.18
N THR A 569 -62.69 33.53 160.24
CA THR A 569 -63.98 33.85 160.86
C THR A 569 -65.23 33.48 160.03
N GLU A 570 -65.10 33.15 158.74
CA GLU A 570 -66.23 32.73 157.88
C GLU A 570 -66.25 31.22 157.57
N LEU A 571 -65.10 30.58 157.32
CA LEU A 571 -64.99 29.16 156.94
C LEU A 571 -65.31 28.21 158.10
N GLY A 572 -65.31 28.70 159.34
CA GLY A 572 -65.94 28.02 160.47
C GLY A 572 -67.45 27.78 160.32
N ALA A 573 -68.10 28.38 159.31
CA ALA A 573 -69.52 28.22 159.00
C ALA A 573 -69.83 27.49 157.68
N LEU A 574 -68.81 27.07 156.90
CA LEU A 574 -68.99 26.43 155.57
C LEU A 574 -68.37 25.04 155.43
N GLN A 575 -67.66 24.55 156.45
CA GLN A 575 -67.01 23.23 156.43
C GLN A 575 -68.02 22.05 156.39
N ASP A 576 -69.30 22.30 156.71
CA ASP A 576 -70.34 21.28 156.83
C ASP A 576 -71.05 20.92 155.49
N GLU A 577 -71.02 21.77 154.46
CA GLU A 577 -71.87 21.59 153.26
C GLU A 577 -71.28 20.72 152.12
N LEU A 578 -69.96 20.48 152.08
CA LEU A 578 -69.30 19.98 150.86
C LEU A 578 -69.17 18.45 150.72
N ASN A 579 -69.65 17.65 151.68
CA ASN A 579 -69.36 16.20 151.73
C ASN A 579 -70.16 15.32 150.74
N ASP A 580 -71.24 15.82 150.12
CA ASP A 580 -72.30 14.95 149.56
C ASP A 580 -72.26 14.65 148.04
N ALA A 581 -71.43 15.33 147.24
CA ALA A 581 -71.66 15.42 145.77
C ALA A 581 -70.52 14.87 144.87
N ARG A 582 -70.35 13.53 144.73
CA ARG A 582 -69.15 12.98 144.04
C ARG A 582 -69.19 11.62 143.29
N ALA A 583 -70.23 11.28 142.50
CA ALA A 583 -70.21 10.04 141.67
C ALA A 583 -71.09 10.00 140.38
N SER A 584 -70.48 9.77 139.19
CA SER A 584 -71.04 9.11 137.98
C SER A 584 -69.97 8.97 136.85
N GLY A 585 -70.25 8.32 135.71
CA GLY A 585 -69.39 8.31 134.49
C GLY A 585 -69.86 7.40 133.32
N ASP A 586 -69.44 7.71 132.08
CA ASP A 586 -70.23 7.41 130.85
C ASP A 586 -69.58 6.57 129.71
N ALA A 587 -68.32 6.14 129.81
CA ALA A 587 -67.50 5.70 128.65
C ALA A 587 -67.83 4.32 127.99
N ARG A 588 -69.10 4.01 127.71
CA ARG A 588 -69.54 2.75 127.05
C ARG A 588 -70.50 2.90 125.86
N ALA A 589 -71.08 4.07 125.61
CA ALA A 589 -72.05 4.26 124.52
C ALA A 589 -71.43 4.30 123.12
N GLU A 590 -70.21 4.84 123.00
CA GLU A 590 -69.61 5.27 121.71
C GLU A 590 -69.25 4.13 120.74
N LEU A 591 -69.16 2.88 121.21
CA LEU A 591 -68.71 1.74 120.39
C LEU A 591 -69.82 1.06 119.58
N ASP A 592 -71.07 1.08 120.06
CA ASP A 592 -72.19 0.45 119.33
C ASP A 592 -72.66 1.33 118.15
N GLU A 593 -72.61 2.65 118.30
CA GLU A 593 -73.00 3.65 117.28
C GLU A 593 -72.18 3.50 115.98
N ALA A 594 -70.87 3.23 116.10
CA ALA A 594 -69.98 3.00 114.97
C ALA A 594 -70.37 1.76 114.12
N ALA A 595 -71.00 0.75 114.73
CA ALA A 595 -71.41 -0.46 114.03
C ALA A 595 -72.72 -0.29 113.23
N GLU A 596 -73.55 0.68 113.57
CA GLU A 596 -74.74 1.03 112.78
C GLU A 596 -74.38 1.90 111.57
N ALA A 597 -73.46 2.85 111.75
CA ALA A 597 -72.97 3.73 110.68
C ALA A 597 -72.41 2.98 109.46
N LEU A 598 -71.74 1.83 109.64
CA LEU A 598 -71.23 1.03 108.51
C LEU A 598 -72.35 0.38 107.68
N ARG A 599 -73.49 0.05 108.30
CA ARG A 599 -74.61 -0.65 107.65
C ARG A 599 -75.44 0.29 106.78
N THR A 600 -75.63 1.54 107.21
CA THR A 600 -76.36 2.56 106.42
C THR A 600 -75.61 2.92 105.14
N VAL A 601 -74.27 3.03 105.19
CA VAL A 601 -73.43 3.28 104.02
C VAL A 601 -73.57 2.19 102.96
N MET A 602 -73.63 0.91 103.35
CA MET A 602 -73.80 -0.19 102.39
C MET A 602 -75.19 -0.22 101.76
N GLN A 603 -76.25 0.10 102.51
CA GLN A 603 -77.60 0.23 101.95
C GLN A 603 -77.70 1.39 100.94
N LEU A 604 -77.06 2.54 101.23
CA LEU A 604 -77.05 3.71 100.34
C LEU A 604 -76.36 3.46 98.99
N HIS A 605 -75.40 2.53 98.93
CA HIS A 605 -74.63 2.24 97.72
C HIS A 605 -75.07 0.96 96.99
N GLY A 606 -76.15 0.31 97.42
CA GLY A 606 -76.79 -0.80 96.67
C GLY A 606 -75.97 -2.09 96.56
N ILE A 607 -74.98 -2.29 97.44
CA ILE A 607 -74.05 -3.42 97.37
C ILE A 607 -74.75 -4.72 97.83
N GLN A 608 -74.62 -5.80 97.06
CA GLN A 608 -75.27 -7.08 97.40
C GLN A 608 -74.62 -7.74 98.62
N ILE A 609 -75.44 -7.95 99.66
CA ILE A 609 -75.06 -8.57 100.92
C ILE A 609 -74.99 -10.10 100.73
N SER A 610 -73.79 -10.66 100.87
CA SER A 610 -73.61 -12.09 101.15
C SER A 610 -73.92 -12.38 102.63
N SER A 611 -74.28 -13.63 102.97
CA SER A 611 -75.06 -13.98 104.16
C SER A 611 -74.41 -13.80 105.55
N ASP A 612 -73.23 -13.19 105.65
CA ASP A 612 -72.49 -13.04 106.92
C ASP A 612 -72.61 -11.63 107.51
N THR A 613 -73.17 -11.53 108.73
CA THR A 613 -73.52 -10.26 109.39
C THR A 613 -72.43 -9.64 110.27
N SER A 614 -71.21 -10.17 110.20
CA SER A 614 -70.05 -9.65 110.95
C SER A 614 -69.47 -8.39 110.29
N LEU A 615 -68.83 -7.53 111.08
CA LEU A 615 -68.16 -6.32 110.59
C LEU A 615 -67.09 -6.64 109.51
N GLN A 616 -66.49 -7.83 109.58
CA GLN A 616 -65.51 -8.32 108.60
C GLN A 616 -66.16 -8.81 107.29
N GLY A 617 -67.35 -9.42 107.33
CA GLY A 617 -68.10 -9.81 106.14
C GLY A 617 -68.62 -8.61 105.33
N LEU A 618 -69.07 -7.57 106.03
CA LEU A 618 -69.46 -6.29 105.44
C LEU A 618 -68.30 -5.65 104.65
N LEU A 619 -67.09 -5.62 105.22
CA LEU A 619 -65.88 -5.10 104.56
C LEU A 619 -65.51 -5.90 103.29
N ALA A 620 -65.68 -7.22 103.28
CA ALA A 620 -65.37 -8.06 102.11
C ALA A 620 -66.32 -7.80 100.92
N SER A 621 -67.61 -7.53 101.20
CA SER A 621 -68.60 -7.14 100.19
C SER A 621 -68.31 -5.75 99.59
N VAL A 622 -67.83 -4.80 100.41
CA VAL A 622 -67.35 -3.49 99.93
C VAL A 622 -66.10 -3.63 99.04
N ALA A 623 -65.18 -4.53 99.38
CA ALA A 623 -63.93 -4.72 98.62
C ALA A 623 -64.16 -5.17 97.16
N SER A 624 -65.04 -6.13 96.90
CA SER A 624 -65.33 -6.59 95.52
C SER A 624 -66.12 -5.57 94.69
N HIS A 625 -66.93 -4.72 95.35
CA HIS A 625 -67.55 -3.57 94.70
C HIS A 625 -66.51 -2.50 94.32
N LEU A 626 -65.51 -2.25 95.17
CA LEU A 626 -64.39 -1.36 94.84
C LEU A 626 -63.52 -1.91 93.69
N GLU A 627 -63.30 -3.23 93.63
CA GLU A 627 -62.54 -3.87 92.55
C GLU A 627 -63.29 -3.83 91.20
N THR A 628 -64.61 -4.05 91.20
CA THR A 628 -65.42 -3.88 89.98
C THR A 628 -65.55 -2.42 89.54
N LEU A 629 -65.65 -1.47 90.47
CA LEU A 629 -65.54 -0.04 90.17
C LEU A 629 -64.17 0.34 89.62
N SER A 630 -63.07 -0.22 90.16
CA SER A 630 -61.71 0.08 89.67
C SER A 630 -61.50 -0.43 88.25
N ALA A 631 -62.03 -1.62 87.90
CA ALA A 631 -62.00 -2.13 86.53
C ALA A 631 -62.80 -1.25 85.55
N VAL A 632 -63.95 -0.72 85.97
CA VAL A 632 -64.74 0.24 85.15
C VAL A 632 -64.01 1.58 85.01
N LEU A 633 -63.39 2.10 86.06
CA LEU A 633 -62.58 3.32 86.03
C LEU A 633 -61.34 3.14 85.13
N GLN A 634 -60.65 1.99 85.22
CA GLN A 634 -59.53 1.66 84.34
C GLN A 634 -59.97 1.65 82.87
N GLY A 635 -61.09 0.97 82.56
CA GLY A 635 -61.68 0.99 81.21
C GLY A 635 -62.17 2.36 80.75
N HIS A 636 -62.46 3.29 81.67
CA HIS A 636 -62.75 4.70 81.34
C HIS A 636 -61.48 5.52 81.11
N SER A 637 -60.42 5.25 81.87
CA SER A 637 -59.08 5.83 81.70
C SER A 637 -58.49 5.43 80.34
N ASP A 638 -58.54 4.14 79.98
CA ASP A 638 -58.06 3.64 78.69
C ASP A 638 -58.81 4.28 77.50
N ARG A 639 -60.11 4.58 77.65
CA ARG A 639 -60.88 5.33 76.65
C ARG A 639 -60.47 6.80 76.61
N HIS A 640 -60.24 7.43 77.76
CA HIS A 640 -59.74 8.81 77.83
C HIS A 640 -58.34 8.94 77.21
N ALA A 641 -57.45 7.98 77.42
CA ALA A 641 -56.13 7.93 76.79
C ALA A 641 -56.25 7.83 75.26
N ARG A 642 -57.08 6.91 74.74
CA ARG A 642 -57.33 6.80 73.29
C ARG A 642 -57.95 8.06 72.70
N LEU A 643 -58.93 8.67 73.37
CA LEU A 643 -59.52 9.94 72.94
C LEU A 643 -58.52 11.10 73.01
N ALA A 644 -57.59 11.09 73.96
CA ALA A 644 -56.52 12.08 74.06
C ALA A 644 -55.47 11.89 72.95
N ASP A 645 -55.11 10.67 72.58
CA ASP A 645 -54.24 10.38 71.43
C ASP A 645 -54.91 10.69 70.10
N GLU A 646 -56.20 10.37 69.94
CA GLU A 646 -56.99 10.79 68.78
C GLU A 646 -57.06 12.31 68.69
N LEU A 647 -57.32 13.01 69.80
CA LEU A 647 -57.29 14.47 69.86
C LEU A 647 -55.90 15.02 69.52
N ARG A 648 -54.82 14.41 70.04
CA ARG A 648 -53.43 14.80 69.75
C ARG A 648 -53.11 14.64 68.26
N VAL A 649 -53.49 13.52 67.66
CA VAL A 649 -53.36 13.26 66.22
C VAL A 649 -54.22 14.23 65.39
N HIS A 650 -55.41 14.61 65.87
CA HIS A 650 -56.22 15.66 65.25
C HIS A 650 -55.61 17.06 65.39
N MET A 651 -54.99 17.39 66.51
CA MET A 651 -54.24 18.65 66.68
C MET A 651 -52.98 18.68 65.82
N GLU A 652 -52.28 17.55 65.68
CA GLU A 652 -51.10 17.40 64.83
C GLU A 652 -51.48 17.58 63.34
N LYS A 653 -52.58 16.96 62.90
CA LYS A 653 -53.18 17.18 61.56
C LYS A 653 -53.67 18.62 61.36
N ASN A 654 -54.26 19.25 62.36
CA ASN A 654 -54.66 20.66 62.28
C ASN A 654 -53.44 21.58 62.24
N ALA A 655 -52.34 21.23 62.90
CA ALA A 655 -51.09 21.98 62.86
C ALA A 655 -50.37 21.85 61.51
N THR A 656 -50.40 20.68 60.85
CA THR A 656 -49.93 20.56 59.46
C THR A 656 -50.84 21.33 58.52
N LEU A 657 -52.17 21.14 58.60
CA LEU A 657 -53.12 21.88 57.75
C LEU A 657 -53.04 23.41 57.95
N SER A 658 -52.73 23.91 59.16
CA SER A 658 -52.48 25.33 59.36
C SER A 658 -51.19 25.78 58.67
N LYS A 659 -50.10 25.03 58.80
CA LYS A 659 -48.84 25.32 58.08
C LYS A 659 -49.03 25.28 56.57
N ASP A 660 -49.80 24.34 56.06
CA ASP A 660 -50.13 24.22 54.63
C ASP A 660 -50.99 25.42 54.17
N LEU A 661 -52.00 25.81 54.96
CA LEU A 661 -52.81 27.01 54.69
C LEU A 661 -51.98 28.30 54.76
N ASP A 662 -51.02 28.41 55.69
CA ASP A 662 -50.15 29.56 55.83
C ASP A 662 -49.08 29.61 54.72
N ALA A 663 -48.59 28.45 54.26
CA ALA A 663 -47.76 28.35 53.06
C ALA A 663 -48.54 28.76 51.80
N ILE A 664 -49.78 28.27 51.63
CA ILE A 664 -50.66 28.66 50.52
C ILE A 664 -51.03 30.15 50.59
N ARG A 665 -51.21 30.73 51.78
CA ARG A 665 -51.38 32.18 51.97
C ARG A 665 -50.14 32.95 51.55
N LEU A 666 -48.94 32.51 51.93
CA LEU A 666 -47.68 33.16 51.60
C LEU A 666 -47.37 33.05 50.09
N GLU A 667 -47.67 31.91 49.46
CA GLU A 667 -47.61 31.73 48.00
C GLU A 667 -48.65 32.62 47.28
N ARG A 668 -49.90 32.66 47.76
CA ARG A 668 -50.95 33.58 47.28
C ARG A 668 -50.51 35.04 47.41
N ASP A 669 -49.88 35.43 48.51
CA ASP A 669 -49.53 36.82 48.78
C ASP A 669 -48.30 37.25 47.97
N ASN A 670 -47.32 36.35 47.78
CA ASN A 670 -46.26 36.53 46.79
C ASN A 670 -46.84 36.65 45.37
N ALA A 671 -47.77 35.79 44.98
CA ALA A 671 -48.43 35.84 43.68
C ALA A 671 -49.30 37.10 43.51
N GLN A 672 -49.94 37.60 44.57
CA GLN A 672 -50.66 38.88 44.55
C GLN A 672 -49.70 40.07 44.45
N VAL A 673 -48.53 40.02 45.09
CA VAL A 673 -47.47 41.04 44.92
C VAL A 673 -46.88 41.00 43.51
N GLU A 674 -46.68 39.82 42.93
CA GLU A 674 -46.22 39.69 41.54
C GLU A 674 -47.30 40.14 40.54
N VAL A 675 -48.56 39.78 40.75
CA VAL A 675 -49.70 40.28 39.95
C VAL A 675 -49.86 41.79 40.11
N GLN A 676 -49.81 42.37 41.31
CA GLN A 676 -49.88 43.83 41.50
C GLN A 676 -48.66 44.54 40.90
N SER A 677 -47.47 43.93 40.93
CA SER A 677 -46.28 44.42 40.24
C SER A 677 -46.49 44.44 38.72
N LEU A 678 -47.02 43.37 38.14
CA LEU A 678 -47.33 43.27 36.71
C LEU A 678 -48.51 44.17 36.29
N GLU A 679 -49.56 44.29 37.10
CA GLU A 679 -50.69 45.20 36.86
C GLU A 679 -50.24 46.66 36.93
N SER A 680 -49.38 47.02 37.90
CA SER A 680 -48.75 48.35 37.95
C SER A 680 -47.93 48.61 36.69
N ARG A 681 -47.08 47.64 36.30
CA ARG A 681 -46.24 47.68 35.09
C ARG A 681 -47.04 47.80 33.79
N ILE A 682 -48.24 47.23 33.74
CA ILE A 682 -49.15 47.26 32.59
C ILE A 682 -49.97 48.56 32.60
N LYS A 683 -50.41 49.03 33.77
CA LYS A 683 -51.19 50.27 33.90
C LYS A 683 -50.35 51.52 33.62
N GLU A 684 -49.09 51.54 34.05
CA GLU A 684 -48.08 52.53 33.63
C GLU A 684 -47.85 52.57 32.10
N LEU A 685 -48.23 51.51 31.36
CA LEU A 685 -47.99 51.38 29.93
C LEU A 685 -49.22 51.62 29.04
N ILE A 686 -50.40 51.81 29.64
CA ILE A 686 -51.69 51.89 28.92
C ILE A 686 -52.41 53.23 29.17
N ASP A 687 -52.42 53.76 30.40
CA ASP A 687 -53.20 54.96 30.75
C ASP A 687 -52.43 56.28 30.53
N THR A 688 -52.09 56.61 29.27
CA THR A 688 -51.70 57.99 28.89
C THR A 688 -52.31 58.50 27.57
N PRO A 689 -53.59 58.91 27.56
CA PRO A 689 -54.17 59.75 26.51
C PRO A 689 -54.01 61.26 26.80
N SER A 690 -53.90 62.06 25.73
CA SER A 690 -53.58 63.49 25.73
C SER A 690 -54.53 64.43 26.51
N ILE A 691 -53.93 65.32 27.31
CA ILE A 691 -54.27 66.71 27.64
C ILE A 691 -55.59 67.27 27.05
N PRO A 692 -56.45 67.85 27.92
CA PRO A 692 -57.00 69.20 27.73
C PRO A 692 -56.43 70.22 28.75
N THR A 693 -56.23 71.47 28.33
CA THR A 693 -55.57 72.54 29.11
C THR A 693 -56.48 73.29 30.09
N GLY A 694 -55.97 73.64 31.28
CA GLY A 694 -56.61 74.54 32.25
C GLY A 694 -55.60 75.46 32.98
N PRO A 695 -56.05 76.54 33.66
CA PRO A 695 -55.20 77.51 34.34
C PRO A 695 -54.60 76.97 35.66
N PRO A 696 -53.52 77.60 36.20
CA PRO A 696 -52.79 77.06 37.35
C PRO A 696 -53.59 77.12 38.65
N VAL A 697 -53.49 76.04 39.43
CA VAL A 697 -54.04 75.93 40.79
C VAL A 697 -52.91 76.13 41.79
N GLU A 698 -53.08 77.05 42.72
CA GLU A 698 -52.16 77.22 43.86
C GLU A 698 -52.46 76.15 44.93
N TYR A 699 -51.44 75.37 45.31
CA TYR A 699 -51.58 74.28 46.28
C TYR A 699 -51.37 74.79 47.71
N THR A 700 -52.39 74.67 48.56
CA THR A 700 -52.35 75.06 49.98
C THR A 700 -52.78 73.90 50.89
N GLY A 701 -52.20 73.81 52.09
CA GLY A 701 -52.39 72.67 53.01
C GLY A 701 -51.29 71.62 52.89
N GLU A 702 -51.58 70.35 53.21
CA GLU A 702 -50.63 69.22 53.20
C GLU A 702 -49.90 69.03 51.85
N ALA A 703 -50.52 69.45 50.75
CA ALA A 703 -49.89 69.49 49.44
C ALA A 703 -48.63 70.38 49.40
N ALA A 704 -48.57 71.45 50.21
CA ALA A 704 -47.40 72.31 50.35
C ALA A 704 -46.26 71.62 51.13
N ASP A 705 -46.57 70.77 52.12
CA ASP A 705 -45.56 69.96 52.82
C ASP A 705 -45.02 68.84 51.91
N ILE A 706 -45.89 68.22 51.10
CA ILE A 706 -45.49 67.28 50.04
C ILE A 706 -44.59 67.99 49.02
N ILE A 707 -44.93 69.22 48.58
CA ILE A 707 -44.06 70.04 47.74
C ILE A 707 -42.72 70.32 48.45
N ALA A 708 -42.72 70.68 49.73
CA ALA A 708 -41.50 70.94 50.51
C ALA A 708 -40.59 69.72 50.67
N ILE A 709 -41.14 68.50 50.69
CA ILE A 709 -40.40 67.23 50.70
C ILE A 709 -39.87 66.87 49.31
N LEU A 710 -40.66 67.11 48.24
CA LEU A 710 -40.27 66.82 46.85
C LEU A 710 -39.31 67.87 46.26
N GLN A 711 -39.30 69.10 46.77
CA GLN A 711 -38.46 70.21 46.29
C GLN A 711 -36.95 69.96 46.49
N PRO A 712 -36.46 69.40 47.61
CA PRO A 712 -35.10 68.85 47.73
C PRO A 712 -34.78 67.82 46.63
N ILE A 713 -35.70 66.90 46.33
CA ILE A 713 -35.50 65.83 45.33
C ILE A 713 -35.47 66.42 43.90
N TRP A 714 -36.31 67.42 43.62
CA TRP A 714 -36.29 68.21 42.37
C TRP A 714 -34.97 68.95 42.11
N ASN A 715 -34.27 69.35 43.18
CA ASN A 715 -32.94 69.97 43.06
C ASN A 715 -31.81 68.94 42.81
N ILE A 716 -32.04 67.65 43.08
CA ILE A 716 -31.07 66.57 42.85
C ILE A 716 -31.25 65.95 41.45
N LEU A 717 -32.49 65.78 40.99
CA LEU A 717 -32.80 65.18 39.67
C LEU A 717 -32.35 66.09 38.50
N PRO A 718 -31.54 65.62 37.53
CA PRO A 718 -31.12 66.45 36.39
C PRO A 718 -32.28 66.90 35.49
N ALA A 719 -32.34 68.20 35.17
CA ALA A 719 -33.36 68.77 34.29
C ALA A 719 -33.33 68.13 32.87
N PRO A 720 -34.49 67.84 32.25
CA PRO A 720 -34.55 67.14 30.97
C PRO A 720 -33.96 67.98 29.82
N GLU A 721 -34.15 69.30 29.82
CA GLU A 721 -33.63 70.20 28.78
C GLU A 721 -32.10 70.26 28.76
N LEU A 722 -31.45 70.14 29.93
CA LEU A 722 -29.99 70.07 30.06
C LEU A 722 -29.41 68.72 29.56
N ARG A 723 -30.22 67.66 29.52
CA ARG A 723 -29.87 66.39 28.88
C ARG A 723 -30.02 66.48 27.36
N ALA A 724 -31.16 66.98 26.87
CA ALA A 724 -31.45 67.11 25.43
C ALA A 724 -30.50 68.08 24.70
N SER A 725 -30.15 69.21 25.32
CA SER A 725 -29.20 70.18 24.75
C SER A 725 -27.77 69.62 24.64
N LYS A 726 -27.27 68.92 25.67
CA LYS A 726 -25.98 68.19 25.60
C LYS A 726 -25.99 67.12 24.49
N LEU A 727 -27.10 66.41 24.30
CA LEU A 727 -27.27 65.41 23.23
C LEU A 727 -27.07 66.04 21.84
N ASN A 728 -27.72 67.18 21.59
CA ASN A 728 -27.61 67.91 20.32
C ASN A 728 -26.23 68.53 20.08
N SER A 729 -25.48 68.86 21.14
CA SER A 729 -24.20 69.59 21.07
C SER A 729 -23.00 68.69 20.71
N LYS A 730 -22.96 67.43 21.17
CA LYS A 730 -21.80 66.54 20.95
C LYS A 730 -21.65 65.94 19.53
N ARG A 731 -22.57 66.25 18.60
CA ARG A 731 -22.60 65.69 17.23
C ARG A 731 -21.38 65.95 16.35
N HIS A 732 -20.47 66.86 16.73
CA HIS A 732 -19.34 67.29 15.90
C HIS A 732 -17.96 66.69 16.26
N LEU A 733 -17.80 65.94 17.36
CA LEU A 733 -16.48 65.65 17.94
C LEU A 733 -16.19 64.16 18.22
N ARG A 734 -16.48 63.27 17.25
CA ARG A 734 -15.78 61.97 17.10
C ARG A 734 -16.10 61.31 15.75
N ASN A 735 -15.11 61.23 14.86
CA ASN A 735 -15.13 60.31 13.71
C ASN A 735 -13.69 59.88 13.33
N PRO A 736 -13.12 58.83 13.98
CA PRO A 736 -11.90 58.21 13.52
C PRO A 736 -12.21 57.21 12.39
N SER A 737 -11.53 57.37 11.26
CA SER A 737 -11.73 56.57 10.05
C SER A 737 -11.42 55.07 10.25
N MET A 738 -12.32 54.21 9.78
CA MET A 738 -12.03 52.82 9.40
C MET A 738 -12.66 52.50 8.03
N ILE A 739 -12.16 51.45 7.37
CA ILE A 739 -12.14 51.35 5.91
C ILE A 739 -13.24 50.40 5.37
N SER A 740 -13.89 50.86 4.29
CA SER A 740 -14.79 50.19 3.32
C SER A 740 -15.31 48.76 3.59
N ASN A 741 -16.61 48.56 3.37
CA ASN A 741 -17.02 47.90 2.10
C ASN A 741 -18.41 48.32 1.61
N THR A 742 -18.76 47.98 0.37
CA THR A 742 -19.90 48.53 -0.38
C THR A 742 -21.20 47.73 -0.25
N GLY A 743 -22.35 48.42 -0.16
CA GLY A 743 -23.62 47.86 -0.64
C GLY A 743 -24.92 48.42 -0.01
N ARG A 744 -25.84 48.87 -0.89
CA ARG A 744 -27.32 48.88 -0.72
C ARG A 744 -27.95 49.94 0.22
N SER A 745 -28.29 51.08 -0.40
CA SER A 745 -29.49 51.92 -0.16
C SER A 745 -29.96 52.21 1.28
N SER A 746 -29.75 53.45 1.74
CA SER A 746 -30.48 54.04 2.87
C SER A 746 -31.99 54.16 2.60
N PRO A 747 -32.80 54.18 3.66
CA PRO A 747 -33.74 55.30 3.81
C PRO A 747 -33.68 55.95 5.20
N SER A 748 -33.93 57.27 5.23
CA SER A 748 -34.14 58.12 6.42
C SER A 748 -32.95 58.34 7.38
N PRO A 749 -32.70 59.58 7.85
CA PRO A 749 -31.82 59.83 8.98
C PRO A 749 -32.55 59.49 10.29
N SER A 750 -32.36 58.28 10.81
CA SER A 750 -32.78 57.93 12.15
C SER A 750 -32.14 58.89 13.17
N LYS A 751 -32.98 59.55 13.98
CA LYS A 751 -32.51 60.39 15.09
C LYS A 751 -31.71 59.50 16.03
N SER A 752 -30.46 59.86 16.32
CA SER A 752 -29.59 59.11 17.25
C SER A 752 -30.15 59.17 18.67
N THR A 753 -30.93 58.16 19.04
CA THR A 753 -31.48 57.99 20.39
C THR A 753 -30.36 57.68 21.40
N LEU A 754 -30.59 57.97 22.68
CA LEU A 754 -29.60 57.78 23.77
C LEU A 754 -29.01 56.36 23.83
N SER A 755 -29.76 55.36 23.37
CA SER A 755 -29.32 53.98 23.17
C SER A 755 -28.02 53.84 22.37
N ASP A 756 -27.77 54.73 21.41
CA ASP A 756 -26.71 54.61 20.39
C ASP A 756 -25.39 55.33 20.76
N MET A 757 -25.33 55.93 21.96
CA MET A 757 -24.17 56.76 22.36
C MET A 757 -22.98 55.90 22.86
N ASP A 758 -22.28 56.28 23.94
CA ASP A 758 -21.23 55.44 24.54
C ASP A 758 -21.28 55.52 26.07
N VAL A 759 -20.86 54.48 26.80
CA VAL A 759 -21.04 54.39 28.26
C VAL A 759 -20.33 55.54 28.98
N ARG A 760 -19.13 55.92 28.52
CA ARG A 760 -18.42 57.12 29.00
C ARG A 760 -19.11 58.43 28.61
N ALA A 761 -19.76 58.47 27.44
CA ALA A 761 -20.50 59.65 26.98
C ALA A 761 -21.82 59.84 27.74
N LEU A 762 -22.52 58.75 28.06
CA LEU A 762 -23.72 58.72 28.90
C LEU A 762 -23.39 59.19 30.32
N LYS A 763 -22.32 58.67 30.95
CA LYS A 763 -21.85 59.16 32.26
C LYS A 763 -21.57 60.67 32.26
N SER A 764 -21.09 61.23 31.14
CA SER A 764 -20.85 62.66 30.95
C SER A 764 -22.13 63.51 30.75
N LEU A 765 -23.29 62.91 30.50
CA LEU A 765 -24.58 63.62 30.55
C LEU A 765 -25.05 63.81 32.00
N TYR A 766 -24.95 62.75 32.81
CA TYR A 766 -25.50 62.65 34.16
C TYR A 766 -24.65 63.27 35.28
N ASP A 767 -23.35 63.45 35.08
CA ASP A 767 -22.52 64.09 36.10
C ASP A 767 -22.83 65.60 36.22
N VAL A 768 -23.50 65.95 37.32
CA VAL A 768 -23.84 67.33 37.73
C VAL A 768 -22.64 68.04 38.35
N ARG A 769 -21.64 67.32 38.87
CA ARG A 769 -20.48 67.90 39.57
C ARG A 769 -19.40 68.43 38.61
N SER A 770 -19.44 68.04 37.34
CA SER A 770 -18.54 68.52 36.28
C SER A 770 -18.95 69.88 35.68
N GLN A 771 -19.22 70.89 36.53
CA GLN A 771 -19.15 72.30 36.13
C GLN A 771 -17.85 72.93 36.67
N PRO A 772 -17.04 73.61 35.84
CA PRO A 772 -15.89 74.35 36.34
C PRO A 772 -16.35 75.60 37.11
N PRO A 773 -15.66 76.00 38.19
CA PRO A 773 -15.97 77.25 38.90
C PRO A 773 -15.67 78.45 37.99
N LEU A 774 -16.69 79.27 37.71
CA LEU A 774 -16.53 80.48 36.92
C LEU A 774 -15.81 81.57 37.72
N THR A 775 -14.60 81.92 37.29
CA THR A 775 -13.90 83.11 37.74
C THR A 775 -14.46 84.37 37.06
N PRO A 776 -14.43 85.55 37.71
CA PRO A 776 -15.15 86.73 37.23
C PRO A 776 -14.32 87.62 36.28
N THR A 777 -14.79 87.84 35.04
CA THR A 777 -14.50 89.04 34.20
C THR A 777 -15.43 89.08 32.98
N SER A 778 -15.66 90.28 32.40
CA SER A 778 -16.39 90.55 31.14
C SER A 778 -17.78 89.90 31.01
N THR A 779 -18.91 90.54 31.36
CA THR A 779 -19.49 91.79 30.83
C THR A 779 -19.95 91.70 29.36
N THR A 780 -21.20 92.12 29.11
CA THR A 780 -21.89 92.24 27.81
C THR A 780 -22.63 90.98 27.31
N SER A 781 -23.78 90.68 27.92
CA SER A 781 -24.94 90.03 27.30
C SER A 781 -26.21 90.34 28.12
N PRO A 782 -27.44 90.22 27.57
CA PRO A 782 -28.68 90.61 28.26
C PRO A 782 -28.99 89.70 29.46
N PRO A 783 -29.81 90.17 30.43
CA PRO A 783 -30.26 89.32 31.53
C PRO A 783 -31.22 88.23 31.01
N LEU A 784 -30.77 86.98 31.02
CA LEU A 784 -31.69 85.84 31.02
C LEU A 784 -32.31 85.72 32.43
N PRO A 785 -33.61 85.43 32.56
CA PRO A 785 -34.26 85.27 33.85
C PRO A 785 -33.83 83.98 34.57
N ASP A 786 -33.97 83.95 35.90
CA ASP A 786 -33.53 82.85 36.81
C ASP A 786 -34.21 81.48 36.60
N HIS A 787 -35.02 81.31 35.56
CA HIS A 787 -35.84 80.12 35.27
C HIS A 787 -35.06 78.88 34.79
N ILE A 788 -33.72 78.91 34.78
CA ILE A 788 -32.90 77.68 34.55
C ILE A 788 -33.17 76.63 35.63
N LYS A 789 -33.61 77.06 36.83
CA LYS A 789 -34.37 76.22 37.76
C LYS A 789 -35.86 76.42 37.49
N GLY A 790 -36.44 75.58 36.63
CA GLY A 790 -37.88 75.57 36.39
C GLY A 790 -38.66 75.45 37.70
N THR A 791 -39.72 76.25 37.84
CA THR A 791 -40.59 76.28 39.02
C THR A 791 -41.11 74.87 39.34
N PHE A 792 -41.17 74.54 40.64
CA PHE A 792 -41.68 73.23 41.03
C PHE A 792 -43.16 73.12 40.66
N SER A 793 -43.48 72.12 39.86
CA SER A 793 -44.84 71.65 39.57
C SER A 793 -44.82 70.13 39.62
N VAL A 794 -45.87 69.51 40.15
CA VAL A 794 -46.00 68.06 40.24
C VAL A 794 -45.95 67.41 38.84
N GLU A 795 -46.56 68.06 37.84
CA GLU A 795 -46.52 67.62 36.43
C GLU A 795 -45.10 67.67 35.86
N ALA A 796 -44.33 68.71 36.19
CA ALA A 796 -42.94 68.87 35.76
C ALA A 796 -42.00 67.88 36.48
N PHE A 797 -42.28 67.54 37.74
CA PHE A 797 -41.61 66.51 38.52
C PHE A 797 -41.85 65.10 37.93
N VAL A 798 -43.12 64.75 37.68
CA VAL A 798 -43.51 63.50 37.00
C VAL A 798 -42.86 63.42 35.61
N SER A 799 -42.88 64.49 34.83
CA SER A 799 -42.20 64.55 33.51
C SER A 799 -40.69 64.30 33.60
N ARG A 800 -40.02 64.77 34.66
CA ARG A 800 -38.58 64.54 34.88
C ARG A 800 -38.27 63.09 35.29
N ILE A 801 -39.20 62.43 36.00
CA ILE A 801 -39.13 61.00 36.35
C ILE A 801 -39.43 60.12 35.13
N GLN A 802 -40.49 60.39 34.37
CA GLN A 802 -40.79 59.67 33.14
C GLN A 802 -39.64 59.75 32.13
N ALA A 803 -39.00 60.92 31.99
CA ALA A 803 -37.78 61.07 31.20
C ALA A 803 -36.62 60.20 31.72
N LEU A 804 -36.44 60.06 33.03
CA LEU A 804 -35.44 59.16 33.60
C LEU A 804 -35.76 57.68 33.33
N ILE A 805 -37.01 57.26 33.48
CA ILE A 805 -37.47 55.89 33.18
C ILE A 805 -37.27 55.55 31.69
N ILE A 806 -37.52 56.51 30.79
CA ILE A 806 -37.25 56.36 29.34
C ILE A 806 -35.75 56.23 29.08
N ASP A 807 -34.92 57.04 29.75
CA ASP A 807 -33.46 56.99 29.61
C ASP A 807 -32.87 55.68 30.17
N ASP A 808 -33.37 55.18 31.31
CA ASP A 808 -32.98 53.90 31.90
C ASP A 808 -33.45 52.72 31.05
N ARG A 809 -34.66 52.78 30.46
CA ARG A 809 -35.11 51.81 29.45
C ARG A 809 -34.17 51.79 28.24
N ALA A 810 -33.76 52.95 27.74
CA ALA A 810 -32.80 53.05 26.63
C ALA A 810 -31.40 52.51 27.02
N LEU A 811 -31.00 52.65 28.29
CA LEU A 811 -29.77 52.08 28.84
C LEU A 811 -29.86 50.55 28.98
N ILE A 812 -30.98 50.00 29.45
CA ILE A 812 -31.24 48.56 29.54
C ILE A 812 -31.25 47.93 28.15
N GLU A 813 -31.96 48.53 27.18
CA GLU A 813 -31.93 48.06 25.80
C GLU A 813 -30.50 48.13 25.20
N ARG A 814 -29.72 49.16 25.53
CA ARG A 814 -28.30 49.23 25.14
C ARG A 814 -27.49 48.10 25.76
N LEU A 815 -27.69 47.80 27.05
CA LEU A 815 -26.97 46.75 27.76
C LEU A 815 -27.28 45.37 27.15
N ILE A 816 -28.54 45.12 26.79
CA ILE A 816 -28.98 43.92 26.06
C ILE A 816 -28.34 43.87 24.66
N ARG A 817 -28.37 44.96 23.88
CA ARG A 817 -27.71 45.03 22.57
C ARG A 817 -26.19 44.85 22.67
N PHE A 818 -25.56 45.33 23.73
CA PHE A 818 -24.13 45.16 23.99
C PHE A 818 -23.79 43.71 24.36
N ALA A 819 -24.60 43.05 25.20
CA ALA A 819 -24.45 41.63 25.49
C ALA A 819 -24.62 40.77 24.22
N GLN A 820 -25.65 41.04 23.42
CA GLN A 820 -25.86 40.39 22.12
C GLN A 820 -24.69 40.61 21.15
N ALA A 821 -24.17 41.84 21.06
CA ALA A 821 -23.00 42.16 20.24
C ALA A 821 -21.72 41.46 20.75
N HIS A 822 -21.54 41.38 22.07
CA HIS A 822 -20.42 40.66 22.69
C HIS A 822 -20.52 39.15 22.45
N ASP A 823 -21.71 38.56 22.52
CA ASP A 823 -21.94 37.15 22.16
C ASP A 823 -21.72 36.88 20.67
N LEU A 824 -22.08 37.82 19.79
CA LEU A 824 -21.77 37.74 18.36
C LEU A 824 -20.27 37.86 18.09
N LEU A 825 -19.55 38.72 18.81
CA LEU A 825 -18.09 38.83 18.75
C LEU A 825 -17.41 37.58 19.30
N LYS A 826 -17.90 37.01 20.41
CA LYS A 826 -17.44 35.73 20.96
C LYS A 826 -17.62 34.60 19.95
N LYS A 827 -18.83 34.46 19.36
CA LYS A 827 -19.13 33.49 18.30
C LYS A 827 -18.33 33.74 17.01
N ASN A 828 -17.89 34.98 16.75
CA ASN A 828 -16.97 35.30 15.65
C ASN A 828 -15.54 34.84 15.98
N ALA A 829 -15.04 35.16 17.17
CA ALA A 829 -13.74 34.70 17.67
C ALA A 829 -13.63 33.17 17.73
N GLU A 830 -14.67 32.47 18.20
CA GLU A 830 -14.77 31.00 18.18
C GLU A 830 -14.68 30.44 16.75
N ARG A 831 -15.35 31.08 15.77
CA ARG A 831 -15.25 30.69 14.34
C ARG A 831 -13.88 30.98 13.75
N ALA A 832 -13.26 32.11 14.10
CA ALA A 832 -11.92 32.48 13.64
C ALA A 832 -10.85 31.55 14.25
N GLN A 833 -10.97 31.21 15.52
CA GLN A 833 -10.16 30.21 16.21
C GLN A 833 -10.33 28.83 15.56
N LYS A 834 -11.57 28.40 15.28
CA LYS A 834 -11.81 27.16 14.56
C LYS A 834 -11.19 27.18 13.16
N LEU A 835 -11.37 28.25 12.38
CA LEU A 835 -10.78 28.36 11.04
C LEU A 835 -9.25 28.34 11.09
N ALA A 836 -8.64 28.95 12.11
CA ALA A 836 -7.21 28.84 12.36
C ALA A 836 -6.78 27.40 12.70
N GLN A 837 -7.52 26.70 13.58
CA GLN A 837 -7.28 25.28 13.90
C GLN A 837 -7.43 24.38 12.67
N ASP A 838 -8.53 24.52 11.93
CA ASP A 838 -8.78 23.79 10.67
C ASP A 838 -7.63 24.05 9.68
N SER A 839 -7.17 25.31 9.54
CA SER A 839 -6.01 25.65 8.69
C SER A 839 -4.69 25.05 9.17
N ASN A 840 -4.46 24.94 10.49
CA ASN A 840 -3.28 24.29 11.04
C ASN A 840 -3.31 22.78 10.78
N THR A 841 -4.47 22.12 10.95
CA THR A 841 -4.59 20.69 10.60
C THR A 841 -4.37 20.46 9.11
N ALA A 842 -4.84 21.36 8.24
CA ALA A 842 -4.55 21.30 6.81
C ALA A 842 -3.05 21.44 6.53
N LEU A 843 -2.37 22.42 7.13
CA LEU A 843 -0.91 22.60 7.03
C LEU A 843 -0.14 21.37 7.52
N GLU A 844 -0.54 20.76 8.65
CA GLU A 844 0.04 19.49 9.10
C GLU A 844 -0.17 18.36 8.09
N THR A 845 -1.33 18.27 7.43
CA THR A 845 -1.55 17.23 6.39
C THR A 845 -0.67 17.48 5.17
N TYR A 846 -0.48 18.73 4.74
CA TYR A 846 0.45 19.07 3.67
C TYR A 846 1.90 18.79 4.07
N GLN A 847 2.32 19.11 5.31
CA GLN A 847 3.66 18.79 5.81
C GLN A 847 3.89 17.27 5.88
N ARG A 848 2.88 16.48 6.29
CA ARG A 848 2.92 15.01 6.26
C ARG A 848 2.99 14.45 4.83
N GLN A 849 2.29 15.08 3.87
CA GLN A 849 2.39 14.72 2.45
C GLN A 849 3.77 15.04 1.88
N VAL A 850 4.30 16.25 2.13
CA VAL A 850 5.65 16.66 1.73
C VAL A 850 6.69 15.72 2.32
N SER A 851 6.68 15.45 3.63
CA SER A 851 7.59 14.47 4.26
C SER A 851 7.45 13.05 3.71
N THR A 852 6.29 12.69 3.14
CA THR A 852 6.10 11.40 2.47
C THR A 852 6.68 11.39 1.07
N LEU A 853 6.51 12.48 0.31
CA LEU A 853 7.13 12.66 -1.02
C LEU A 853 8.66 12.79 -0.91
N GLU A 854 9.18 13.50 0.09
CA GLU A 854 10.62 13.59 0.39
C GLU A 854 11.22 12.21 0.68
N ARG A 855 10.54 11.39 1.52
CA ARG A 855 10.97 10.02 1.83
C ARG A 855 10.89 9.09 0.62
N GLN A 856 9.88 9.26 -0.24
CA GLN A 856 9.79 8.53 -1.52
C GLN A 856 10.92 8.96 -2.47
N ASN A 857 11.22 10.26 -2.56
CA ASN A 857 12.30 10.79 -3.39
C ASN A 857 13.67 10.31 -2.90
N ALA A 858 13.93 10.34 -1.58
CA ALA A 858 15.13 9.78 -0.98
C ALA A 858 15.27 8.27 -1.24
N SER A 859 14.16 7.51 -1.20
CA SER A 859 14.16 6.08 -1.58
C SER A 859 14.43 5.87 -3.08
N LEU A 860 13.94 6.74 -3.96
CA LEU A 860 14.24 6.70 -5.39
C LEU A 860 15.71 7.04 -5.68
N VAL A 861 16.27 8.06 -5.02
CA VAL A 861 17.69 8.42 -5.11
C VAL A 861 18.58 7.28 -4.59
N SER A 862 18.23 6.68 -3.45
CA SER A 862 18.94 5.50 -2.92
C SER A 862 18.94 4.31 -3.90
N LYS A 863 17.81 4.06 -4.58
CA LYS A 863 17.71 3.03 -5.62
C LYS A 863 18.47 3.41 -6.89
N GLN A 864 18.47 4.69 -7.27
CA GLN A 864 19.25 5.19 -8.40
C GLN A 864 20.75 5.00 -8.14
N ASN A 865 21.22 5.31 -6.93
CA ASN A 865 22.62 5.09 -6.55
C ASN A 865 22.96 3.59 -6.61
N ALA A 866 22.16 2.72 -5.99
CA ALA A 866 22.40 1.27 -6.04
C ALA A 866 22.44 0.70 -7.48
N LEU A 867 21.62 1.22 -8.40
CA LEU A 867 21.66 0.86 -9.82
C LEU A 867 22.89 1.44 -10.55
N MET A 868 23.39 2.61 -10.15
CA MET A 868 24.65 3.17 -10.67
C MET A 868 25.87 2.40 -10.16
N ASP A 869 25.81 1.91 -8.92
CA ASP A 869 26.82 1.04 -8.31
C ASP A 869 26.82 -0.34 -9.00
N GLU A 870 25.65 -0.95 -9.22
CA GLU A 870 25.50 -2.20 -10.01
C GLU A 870 26.00 -2.05 -11.46
N ILE A 871 25.70 -0.93 -12.13
CA ILE A 871 26.24 -0.61 -13.46
C ILE A 871 27.76 -0.51 -13.43
N ARG A 872 28.35 -0.01 -12.35
CA ARG A 872 29.81 0.06 -12.18
C ARG A 872 30.41 -1.31 -11.93
N ASP A 873 29.86 -2.12 -11.03
CA ASP A 873 30.34 -3.48 -10.77
C ASP A 873 30.28 -4.35 -12.03
N LEU A 874 29.27 -4.15 -12.87
CA LEU A 874 29.15 -4.78 -14.20
C LEU A 874 30.17 -4.23 -15.20
N GLN A 875 30.51 -2.94 -15.18
CA GLN A 875 31.59 -2.38 -16.00
C GLN A 875 32.96 -2.94 -15.58
N ASP A 876 33.27 -2.92 -14.28
CA ASP A 876 34.50 -3.48 -13.72
C ASP A 876 34.57 -5.01 -13.95
N ALA A 877 33.44 -5.71 -14.11
CA ALA A 877 33.38 -7.12 -14.52
C ALA A 877 33.60 -7.34 -16.02
N ILE A 878 33.07 -6.47 -16.88
CA ILE A 878 33.32 -6.51 -18.33
C ILE A 878 34.79 -6.21 -18.62
N GLU A 879 35.39 -5.22 -17.95
CA GLU A 879 36.82 -4.91 -18.13
C GLU A 879 37.71 -6.08 -17.73
N ARG A 880 37.41 -6.76 -16.60
CA ARG A 880 38.13 -7.99 -16.19
C ARG A 880 37.97 -9.13 -17.20
N ALA A 881 36.76 -9.42 -17.63
CA ALA A 881 36.50 -10.46 -18.64
C ALA A 881 37.19 -10.15 -19.99
N VAL A 882 37.32 -8.87 -20.36
CA VAL A 882 38.06 -8.44 -21.55
C VAL A 882 39.58 -8.60 -21.38
N SER A 883 40.15 -8.33 -20.20
CA SER A 883 41.56 -8.64 -19.92
C SER A 883 41.83 -10.15 -19.92
N GLU A 884 40.98 -10.95 -19.26
CA GLU A 884 41.08 -12.41 -19.23
C GLU A 884 40.97 -13.01 -20.64
N SER A 885 40.01 -12.53 -21.46
CA SER A 885 39.89 -12.95 -22.87
C SER A 885 41.11 -12.58 -23.71
N ARG A 886 41.77 -11.45 -23.43
CA ARG A 886 42.99 -11.01 -24.13
C ARG A 886 44.21 -11.84 -23.72
N GLU A 887 44.32 -12.20 -22.45
CA GLU A 887 45.38 -13.09 -21.95
C GLU A 887 45.22 -14.50 -22.52
N MET A 888 43.98 -15.01 -22.61
CA MET A 888 43.67 -16.27 -23.28
C MET A 888 43.94 -16.23 -24.79
N GLU A 889 43.64 -15.12 -25.48
CA GLU A 889 43.98 -14.93 -26.90
C GLU A 889 45.50 -14.91 -27.12
N MET A 890 46.26 -14.25 -26.23
CA MET A 890 47.72 -14.24 -26.24
C MET A 890 48.29 -15.65 -26.06
N HIS A 891 47.83 -16.40 -25.05
CA HIS A 891 48.26 -17.78 -24.84
C HIS A 891 47.86 -18.73 -25.97
N ALA A 892 46.72 -18.52 -26.62
CA ALA A 892 46.33 -19.25 -27.82
C ALA A 892 47.23 -18.92 -29.02
N ALA A 893 47.68 -17.66 -29.16
CA ALA A 893 48.65 -17.25 -30.17
C ALA A 893 50.04 -17.86 -29.91
N ASP A 894 50.52 -17.84 -28.66
CA ASP A 894 51.78 -18.49 -28.25
C ASP A 894 51.75 -20.00 -28.57
N GLN A 895 50.66 -20.68 -28.21
CA GLN A 895 50.44 -22.09 -28.52
C GLN A 895 50.39 -22.35 -30.04
N ALA A 896 49.70 -21.50 -30.81
CA ALA A 896 49.68 -21.59 -32.26
C ALA A 896 51.08 -21.39 -32.88
N GLU A 897 51.94 -20.54 -32.31
CA GLU A 897 53.32 -20.40 -32.75
C GLU A 897 54.17 -21.63 -32.41
N THR A 898 54.10 -22.15 -31.19
CA THR A 898 54.85 -23.39 -30.83
C THR A 898 54.42 -24.58 -31.69
N CYS A 899 53.12 -24.71 -32.02
CA CYS A 899 52.62 -25.72 -32.96
C CYS A 899 53.16 -25.53 -34.40
N ARG A 900 53.30 -24.27 -34.87
CA ARG A 900 53.96 -23.97 -36.16
C ARG A 900 55.43 -24.33 -36.12
N GLN A 901 56.18 -23.92 -35.09
CA GLN A 901 57.59 -24.24 -34.91
C GLN A 901 57.83 -25.76 -34.87
N LEU A 902 56.97 -26.52 -34.17
CA LEU A 902 57.03 -27.98 -34.15
C LEU A 902 56.70 -28.62 -35.52
N THR A 903 55.74 -28.06 -36.25
CA THR A 903 55.39 -28.53 -37.60
C THR A 903 56.51 -28.23 -38.61
N GLU A 904 57.15 -27.07 -38.53
CA GLU A 904 58.31 -26.72 -39.35
C GLU A 904 59.54 -27.59 -39.00
N ALA A 905 59.80 -27.82 -37.71
CA ALA A 905 60.86 -28.73 -37.28
C ALA A 905 60.62 -30.17 -37.77
N ASN A 906 59.37 -30.65 -37.69
CA ASN A 906 59.00 -31.98 -38.17
C ASN A 906 59.03 -32.08 -39.71
N SER A 907 58.64 -31.02 -40.44
CA SER A 907 58.77 -30.99 -41.91
C SER A 907 60.24 -30.94 -42.34
N SER A 908 61.09 -30.20 -41.63
CA SER A 908 62.55 -30.18 -41.83
C SER A 908 63.18 -31.54 -41.55
N LEU A 909 62.75 -32.24 -40.50
CA LEU A 909 63.23 -33.59 -40.15
C LEU A 909 62.73 -34.63 -41.16
N SER A 910 61.48 -34.54 -41.61
CA SER A 910 60.90 -35.38 -42.66
C SER A 910 61.61 -35.19 -43.99
N ALA A 911 61.92 -33.95 -44.37
CA ALA A 911 62.71 -33.63 -45.57
C ALA A 911 64.14 -34.18 -45.47
N LYS A 912 64.80 -34.05 -44.30
CA LYS A 912 66.13 -34.65 -44.05
C LYS A 912 66.11 -36.18 -44.11
N MET A 913 65.05 -36.81 -43.59
CA MET A 913 64.85 -38.26 -43.71
C MET A 913 64.59 -38.68 -45.16
N LEU A 914 63.84 -37.90 -45.94
CA LEU A 914 63.64 -38.14 -47.36
C LEU A 914 64.97 -38.06 -48.12
N THR A 915 65.77 -37.00 -47.92
CA THR A 915 67.08 -36.88 -48.57
C THR A 915 68.06 -37.97 -48.13
N LEU A 916 68.04 -38.40 -46.86
CA LEU A 916 68.85 -39.53 -46.40
C LEU A 916 68.39 -40.87 -46.99
N ALA A 917 67.08 -41.06 -47.20
CA ALA A 917 66.53 -42.24 -47.88
C ALA A 917 66.88 -42.24 -49.37
N GLU A 918 66.81 -41.09 -50.04
CA GLU A 918 67.28 -40.91 -51.43
C GLU A 918 68.79 -41.15 -51.54
N GLU A 919 69.61 -40.61 -50.63
CA GLU A 919 71.05 -40.88 -50.60
C GLU A 919 71.38 -42.35 -50.34
N ALA A 920 70.63 -43.02 -49.45
CA ALA A 920 70.78 -44.45 -49.18
C ALA A 920 70.31 -45.33 -50.36
N ALA A 921 69.26 -44.93 -51.08
CA ALA A 921 68.81 -45.61 -52.30
C ALA A 921 69.76 -45.37 -53.48
N LEU A 922 70.39 -44.19 -53.57
CA LEU A 922 71.39 -43.86 -54.57
C LEU A 922 72.80 -44.37 -54.21
N ALA A 923 73.06 -44.78 -52.97
CA ALA A 923 74.34 -45.38 -52.56
C ALA A 923 74.69 -46.67 -53.34
N PRO A 924 73.81 -47.69 -53.47
CA PRO A 924 74.09 -48.85 -54.31
C PRO A 924 74.20 -48.50 -55.80
N GLU A 925 73.49 -47.47 -56.28
CA GLU A 925 73.67 -46.96 -57.65
C GLU A 925 75.05 -46.32 -57.86
N LYS A 926 75.53 -45.50 -56.91
CA LYS A 926 76.87 -44.90 -56.93
C LYS A 926 77.96 -45.98 -56.91
N VAL A 927 77.83 -46.96 -56.02
CA VAL A 927 78.75 -48.12 -55.94
C VAL A 927 78.69 -48.95 -57.22
N ARG A 928 77.50 -49.23 -57.75
CA ARG A 928 77.33 -49.95 -59.03
C ARG A 928 78.01 -49.19 -60.18
N LYS A 929 77.77 -47.89 -60.33
CA LYS A 929 78.40 -47.06 -61.38
C LYS A 929 79.92 -47.00 -61.24
N GLN A 930 80.45 -47.01 -60.01
CA GLN A 930 81.89 -47.09 -59.77
C GLN A 930 82.47 -48.47 -60.12
N LEU A 931 81.75 -49.55 -59.83
CA LEU A 931 82.13 -50.91 -60.25
C LEU A 931 82.01 -51.10 -61.78
N GLU A 932 80.99 -50.52 -62.42
CA GLU A 932 80.85 -50.47 -63.88
C GLU A 932 82.00 -49.69 -64.54
N GLY A 933 82.43 -48.59 -63.94
CA GLY A 933 83.63 -47.84 -64.35
C GLY A 933 84.91 -48.67 -64.22
N GLN A 934 85.12 -49.31 -63.06
CA GLN A 934 86.27 -50.20 -62.86
C GLN A 934 86.25 -51.41 -63.81
N LEU A 935 85.08 -51.97 -64.12
CA LEU A 935 84.92 -53.03 -65.12
C LEU A 935 85.21 -52.53 -66.54
N ALA A 936 84.77 -51.32 -66.90
CA ALA A 936 85.11 -50.69 -68.17
C ALA A 936 86.64 -50.46 -68.30
N GLU A 937 87.29 -49.94 -67.26
CA GLU A 937 88.75 -49.79 -67.20
C GLU A 937 89.47 -51.14 -67.31
N CYS A 938 89.01 -52.17 -66.58
CA CYS A 938 89.56 -53.53 -66.66
C CYS A 938 89.39 -54.15 -68.05
N THR A 939 88.23 -53.99 -68.69
CA THR A 939 87.98 -54.54 -70.04
C THR A 939 88.75 -53.79 -71.12
N GLU A 940 88.94 -52.48 -70.99
CA GLU A 940 89.76 -51.66 -71.88
C GLU A 940 91.26 -51.96 -71.73
N ALA A 941 91.74 -52.19 -70.50
CA ALA A 941 93.10 -52.68 -70.24
C ALA A 941 93.30 -54.10 -70.81
N LEU A 942 92.31 -54.98 -70.66
CA LEU A 942 92.33 -56.33 -71.20
C LEU A 942 92.26 -56.34 -72.74
N ARG A 943 91.53 -55.39 -73.35
CA ARG A 943 91.52 -55.15 -74.81
C ARG A 943 92.92 -54.74 -75.29
N LYS A 944 93.56 -53.76 -74.64
CA LYS A 944 94.92 -53.33 -74.95
C LYS A 944 95.93 -54.47 -74.80
N ALA A 945 95.87 -55.23 -73.71
CA ALA A 945 96.74 -56.40 -73.52
C ALA A 945 96.52 -57.49 -74.58
N ARG A 946 95.28 -57.68 -75.09
CA ARG A 946 95.02 -58.56 -76.25
C ARG A 946 95.63 -58.00 -77.54
N GLU A 947 95.46 -56.71 -77.81
CA GLU A 947 96.03 -56.05 -78.99
C GLU A 947 97.57 -56.04 -78.96
N GLU A 948 98.18 -55.92 -77.78
CA GLU A 948 99.62 -56.11 -77.58
C GLU A 948 100.05 -57.57 -77.81
N VAL A 949 99.30 -58.56 -77.31
CA VAL A 949 99.58 -59.99 -77.53
C VAL A 949 99.41 -60.39 -79.00
N ASP A 950 98.38 -59.90 -79.69
CA ASP A 950 98.15 -60.17 -81.10
C ASP A 950 99.13 -59.37 -81.98
N GLY A 951 99.52 -58.15 -81.58
CA GLY A 951 100.65 -57.43 -82.17
C GLY A 951 101.98 -58.19 -82.02
N MET A 952 102.25 -58.74 -80.84
CA MET A 952 103.42 -59.62 -80.62
C MET A 952 103.34 -60.88 -81.48
N ARG A 953 102.20 -61.56 -81.58
CA ARG A 953 102.00 -62.72 -82.47
C ARG A 953 102.19 -62.38 -83.94
N MET A 954 101.66 -61.24 -84.39
CA MET A 954 101.88 -60.77 -85.77
C MET A 954 103.36 -60.45 -86.01
N SER A 955 104.06 -59.90 -85.02
CA SER A 955 105.52 -59.68 -85.11
C SER A 955 106.30 -61.00 -85.12
N GLU A 956 105.90 -62.00 -84.32
CA GLU A 956 106.49 -63.34 -84.31
C GLU A 956 106.26 -64.07 -85.64
N GLN A 957 105.04 -63.98 -86.20
CA GLN A 957 104.73 -64.51 -87.52
C GLN A 957 105.52 -63.81 -88.61
N THR A 958 105.64 -62.48 -88.56
CA THR A 958 106.47 -61.70 -89.51
C THR A 958 107.94 -62.07 -89.40
N GLN A 959 108.47 -62.25 -88.19
CA GLN A 959 109.84 -62.73 -87.95
C GLN A 959 110.03 -64.17 -88.45
N ARG A 960 109.06 -65.07 -88.24
CA ARG A 960 109.10 -66.44 -88.80
C ARG A 960 109.07 -66.44 -90.32
N ILE A 961 108.25 -65.59 -90.95
CA ILE A 961 108.20 -65.43 -92.41
C ILE A 961 109.55 -64.90 -92.90
N ALA A 962 110.10 -63.84 -92.30
CA ALA A 962 111.41 -63.30 -92.66
C ALA A 962 112.53 -64.35 -92.51
N LEU A 963 112.55 -65.13 -91.42
CA LEU A 963 113.50 -66.22 -91.23
C LEU A 963 113.32 -67.38 -92.22
N LEU A 964 112.09 -67.66 -92.67
CA LEU A 964 111.81 -68.63 -93.74
C LEU A 964 112.24 -68.11 -95.11
N ASP A 965 112.08 -66.82 -95.38
CA ASP A 965 112.54 -66.18 -96.62
C ASP A 965 114.06 -66.03 -96.66
N GLU A 966 114.72 -65.70 -95.55
CA GLU A 966 116.18 -65.80 -95.39
C GLU A 966 116.66 -67.24 -95.60
N LEU A 967 115.98 -68.24 -95.01
CA LEU A 967 116.31 -69.65 -95.21
C LEU A 967 116.12 -70.09 -96.67
N ASN A 968 115.06 -69.65 -97.34
CA ASN A 968 114.83 -69.89 -98.77
C ASN A 968 115.88 -69.18 -99.65
N SER A 969 116.30 -67.97 -99.27
CA SER A 969 117.39 -67.24 -99.92
C SER A 969 118.71 -68.00 -99.78
N MET A 970 119.07 -68.41 -98.55
CA MET A 970 120.26 -69.23 -98.27
C MET A 970 120.21 -70.61 -98.95
N GLN A 971 119.02 -71.21 -99.13
CA GLN A 971 118.83 -72.46 -99.87
C GLN A 971 118.94 -72.27 -101.39
N THR A 972 118.41 -71.18 -101.95
CA THR A 972 118.52 -70.87 -103.38
C THR A 972 119.93 -70.41 -103.75
N GLU A 973 120.63 -69.67 -102.88
CA GLU A 973 122.06 -69.38 -103.00
C GLU A 973 122.89 -70.68 -102.90
N ASN A 974 122.60 -71.57 -101.94
CA ASN A 974 123.20 -72.92 -101.92
C ASN A 974 122.90 -73.70 -103.23
N GLY A 975 121.71 -73.56 -103.78
CA GLY A 975 121.32 -74.13 -105.08
C GLY A 975 122.19 -73.59 -106.22
N ASN A 976 122.36 -72.27 -106.27
CA ASN A 976 123.20 -71.58 -107.25
C ASN A 976 124.69 -71.93 -107.09
N LEU A 977 125.22 -71.98 -105.86
CA LEU A 977 126.59 -72.43 -105.58
C LEU A 977 126.78 -73.91 -105.98
N ARG A 978 125.80 -74.79 -105.71
CA ARG A 978 125.79 -76.19 -106.18
C ARG A 978 125.68 -76.29 -107.70
N ALA A 979 125.03 -75.35 -108.38
CA ALA A 979 124.98 -75.28 -109.84
C ALA A 979 126.31 -74.78 -110.43
N GLN A 980 126.92 -73.75 -109.87
CA GLN A 980 128.26 -73.27 -110.24
C GLN A 980 129.34 -74.33 -110.01
N LEU A 981 129.25 -75.11 -108.93
CA LEU A 981 130.13 -76.26 -108.67
C LEU A 981 129.91 -77.43 -109.63
N ARG A 982 128.72 -77.58 -110.23
CA ARG A 982 128.48 -78.52 -111.33
C ARG A 982 129.00 -77.98 -112.67
N ALA A 983 128.87 -76.67 -112.92
CA ALA A 983 129.37 -76.01 -114.13
C ALA A 983 130.90 -75.80 -114.15
N ARG A 984 131.62 -76.25 -113.11
CA ARG A 984 133.09 -76.31 -113.04
C ARG A 984 133.63 -77.76 -113.07
N LYS A 985 132.87 -78.68 -113.65
CA LYS A 985 133.25 -80.06 -113.97
C LYS A 985 132.85 -80.41 -115.40
#